data_AF-A0A397HU84-F1
#
_entry.id   AF-A0A397HU84-F1
#
_cell.length_a   1.000
_cell.length_b   1.000
_cell.length_c   1.000
_cell.angle_alpha   90.00
_cell.angle_beta   90.00
_cell.angle_gamma   90.00
#
_symmetry.space_group_name_H-M   'P 1'
#
loop_
_entity.id
_entity.type
_entity.pdbx_description
1 polymer ?
#
loop_
_entity_poly.entity_id
_entity_poly.type
_entity_poly.pdbx_seq_one_letter_code
_entity_poly.pdbx_strand_id
1 'polypeptide(L)'
;MGARNDNKKAATPTMAEIKAILDSAAAEADASLIRPLTAIVLLFLFLHALYRAYLHPLRKIPGPGLARFTELWRSSRYFKGKWHRDILQLHRKYGPVVRIAPNEVSIVSPNLITTVYSYTGGTAKTSWYDTWAALGGAKSASTAPSFFGTTDTEQHRFLRKRVSATYSMSAVVSMEPKVQIVLDSLWAKFDEFAKFNQPLNLSIWASYFTYDVVGTLCLSEPMGFIQNGHDKHEFISCIHGAFYWIANLGNIPWQSGWIANPVTAVIAPRLGLRIADYARAFQRFSIDKILRRMEDKSGGQHDMLDHFLNMKGPQGQPAALGEILAEVGNLLAAGADTTSAAIKAVLGPILKDPVRYKRLQREIDAACEACDISPGSGKVLTYSNVKDLPFLTACVKEGSRIHPSIVYQLPRLAPAEGLNIEGYYISPSATVSMSPLAQNRCWAIFGDDADEWRPERWIEGEGNSLEKIKEMDKQLATFGYGSRTCVGRNLATFEVYKFVAQLLSRYDVELVNAKAEWDIRSWWFAEIDNCFIRIKARGVSQNQDAYTHSAGNSEDTLWSPVYKSSFRSDSGAFADFILISVPYAMEQKQYVFKRDGEVSIEADVFFPAAKPPSKLPIALYFHGGNFTVGSKELLPQFYKDRLIELGFIVVSANYRLCPTISVYNGPVKDCLDAYEWVRLELPGLLKEEGVAADGSRIGVFGHSCGATLALPTASLPNPPRAILDLFGMKYFEDPSYHTPSTTKSPPFDEEFLETIHKDIPPPTSGPPPMGPNGPDFTNYRVAWMFNAIKSGTHLKAVVADGDYARIDPASLFARIKSFPPTYFIHGTADTLVPARFSETAYRDLKSRGVETELVLIEGGGHGLDARVQPGDSIAGVVEKALQFLRAHVYD
;
A
#
# COMPACT_ATOMS: atom_id res chain seq x y z
N MET A 1 -33.20 -33.96 39.51
CA MET A 1 -32.71 -32.94 40.47
C MET A 1 -31.25 -33.30 40.73
N GLY A 2 -30.22 -32.68 40.17
CA GLY A 2 -29.94 -31.26 39.95
C GLY A 2 -28.52 -31.02 40.47
N ALA A 3 -27.50 -31.61 39.83
CA ALA A 3 -26.09 -31.42 40.18
C ALA A 3 -25.57 -30.09 39.60
N ARG A 4 -25.09 -29.18 40.45
CA ARG A 4 -24.43 -27.93 40.06
C ARG A 4 -22.92 -28.13 39.98
N ASN A 5 -22.37 -27.78 38.82
CA ASN A 5 -20.96 -27.68 38.48
C ASN A 5 -20.41 -26.34 39.02
N ASP A 6 -19.44 -26.39 39.95
CA ASP A 6 -18.64 -25.22 40.33
C ASP A 6 -17.33 -25.22 39.54
N ASN A 7 -17.34 -24.56 38.38
CA ASN A 7 -16.14 -24.27 37.61
C ASN A 7 -15.58 -22.90 38.03
N LYS A 8 -14.67 -22.87 39.02
CA LYS A 8 -13.89 -21.67 39.35
C LYS A 8 -12.91 -21.37 38.20
N LYS A 9 -13.15 -20.27 37.48
CA LYS A 9 -12.18 -19.66 36.56
C LYS A 9 -10.94 -19.26 37.37
N ALA A 10 -9.79 -19.88 37.10
CA ALA A 10 -8.51 -19.42 37.60
C ALA A 10 -8.21 -18.03 37.00
N ALA A 11 -8.02 -17.03 37.87
CA ALA A 11 -7.64 -15.69 37.46
C ALA A 11 -6.23 -15.70 36.86
N THR A 12 -6.05 -14.95 35.77
CA THR A 12 -4.75 -14.78 35.11
C THR A 12 -3.88 -13.86 35.98
N PRO A 13 -2.64 -14.24 36.33
CA PRO A 13 -1.81 -13.45 37.23
C PRO A 13 -1.51 -12.08 36.62
N THR A 14 -1.57 -11.05 37.45
CA THR A 14 -1.26 -9.66 37.09
C THR A 14 0.24 -9.49 36.79
N MET A 15 0.62 -8.45 36.03
CA MET A 15 2.05 -8.21 35.74
C MET A 15 2.89 -7.96 37.00
N ALA A 16 2.28 -7.46 38.08
CA ALA A 16 2.93 -7.31 39.37
C ALA A 16 3.23 -8.67 40.01
N GLU A 17 2.31 -9.64 39.92
CA GLU A 17 2.50 -11.00 40.42
C GLU A 17 3.51 -11.78 39.60
N ILE A 18 3.49 -11.65 38.26
CA ILE A 18 4.50 -12.28 37.39
C ILE A 18 5.89 -11.71 37.68
N LYS A 19 6.00 -10.39 37.85
CA LYS A 19 7.27 -9.74 38.22
C LYS A 19 7.74 -10.19 39.61
N ALA A 20 6.84 -10.28 40.59
CA ALA A 20 7.18 -10.79 41.92
C ALA A 20 7.62 -12.26 41.90
N ILE A 21 7.02 -13.11 41.05
CA ILE A 21 7.43 -14.50 40.85
C ILE A 21 8.79 -14.58 40.15
N LEU A 22 9.06 -13.73 39.15
CA LEU A 22 10.35 -13.67 38.47
C LEU A 22 11.46 -13.11 39.36
N ASP A 23 11.16 -12.08 40.16
CA ASP A 23 12.08 -11.48 41.12
C ASP A 23 12.35 -12.45 42.29
N SER A 24 11.34 -13.19 42.75
CA SER A 24 11.48 -14.30 43.72
C SER A 24 12.30 -15.45 43.15
N ALA A 25 12.07 -15.86 41.90
CA ALA A 25 12.85 -16.90 41.24
C ALA A 25 14.29 -16.46 40.95
N ALA A 26 14.52 -15.18 40.67
CA ALA A 26 15.86 -14.60 40.49
C ALA A 26 16.60 -14.43 41.83
N ALA A 27 15.88 -14.19 42.93
CA ALA A 27 16.44 -14.11 44.28
C ALA A 27 16.70 -15.49 44.91
N GLU A 28 15.92 -16.51 44.56
CA GLU A 28 16.12 -17.92 44.96
C GLU A 28 17.07 -18.70 44.04
N ALA A 29 17.44 -18.15 42.88
CA ALA A 29 18.43 -18.77 42.00
C ALA A 29 19.82 -18.64 42.66
N ASP A 30 20.18 -19.68 43.41
CA ASP A 30 21.43 -19.78 44.14
C ASP A 30 22.62 -19.44 43.21
N ALA A 31 23.37 -18.39 43.55
CA ALA A 31 24.53 -17.95 42.79
C ALA A 31 25.60 -19.06 42.67
N SER A 32 25.51 -20.10 43.51
CA SER A 32 26.30 -21.33 43.44
C SER A 32 26.00 -22.20 42.20
N LEU A 33 24.79 -22.14 41.63
CA LEU A 33 24.32 -22.92 40.46
C LEU A 33 24.41 -22.14 39.14
N ILE A 34 24.21 -20.82 39.17
CA ILE A 34 24.29 -19.98 37.96
C ILE A 34 25.72 -19.90 37.41
N ARG A 35 26.73 -19.80 38.29
CA ARG A 35 28.14 -19.70 37.91
C ARG A 35 28.66 -20.94 37.16
N PRO A 36 28.49 -22.19 37.65
CA PRO A 36 28.91 -23.37 36.91
C PRO A 36 28.11 -23.55 35.62
N LEU A 37 26.81 -23.23 35.60
CA LEU A 37 26.02 -23.29 34.37
C LEU A 37 26.52 -22.30 33.31
N THR A 38 26.82 -21.06 33.72
CA THR A 38 27.39 -20.05 32.83
C THR A 38 28.77 -20.49 32.32
N ALA A 39 29.61 -21.05 33.20
CA ALA A 39 30.92 -21.58 32.81
C ALA A 39 30.80 -22.76 31.83
N ILE A 40 29.85 -23.67 32.03
CA ILE A 40 29.56 -24.78 31.10
C ILE A 40 29.10 -24.25 29.75
N VAL A 41 28.21 -23.26 29.72
CA VAL A 41 27.73 -22.64 28.47
C VAL A 41 28.88 -21.94 27.74
N LEU A 42 29.71 -21.17 28.46
CA LEU A 42 30.87 -20.51 27.87
C LEU A 42 31.91 -21.52 27.36
N LEU A 43 32.17 -22.59 28.10
CA LEU A 43 33.06 -23.67 27.68
C LEU A 43 32.50 -24.38 26.44
N PHE A 44 31.19 -24.68 26.41
CA PHE A 44 30.53 -25.26 25.25
C PHE A 44 30.65 -24.35 24.02
N LEU A 45 30.34 -23.05 24.16
CA LEU A 45 30.48 -22.08 23.08
C LEU A 45 31.92 -21.96 22.59
N PHE A 46 32.89 -21.99 23.50
CA PHE A 46 34.32 -21.95 23.19
C PHE A 46 34.78 -23.20 22.43
N LEU A 47 34.45 -24.41 22.94
CA LEU A 47 34.76 -25.67 22.27
C LEU A 47 34.08 -25.77 20.90
N HIS A 48 32.84 -25.30 20.79
CA HIS A 48 32.10 -25.26 19.52
C HIS A 48 32.72 -24.28 18.52
N ALA A 49 33.22 -23.13 18.99
CA ALA A 49 33.97 -22.19 18.17
C ALA A 49 35.30 -22.80 17.68
N LEU A 50 36.04 -23.51 18.54
CA LEU A 50 37.25 -24.24 18.15
C LEU A 50 36.94 -25.32 17.09
N TYR A 51 35.87 -26.09 17.28
CA TYR A 51 35.41 -27.05 16.28
C TYR A 51 35.12 -26.35 14.94
N ARG A 52 34.37 -25.23 14.96
CA ARG A 52 34.02 -24.46 13.75
C ARG A 52 35.22 -23.86 13.03
N ALA A 53 36.25 -23.43 13.78
CA ALA A 53 37.49 -22.89 13.23
C ALA A 53 38.39 -23.98 12.62
N TYR A 54 38.62 -25.06 13.37
CA TYR A 54 39.72 -25.99 13.07
C TYR A 54 39.28 -27.36 12.58
N LEU A 55 38.08 -27.84 12.91
CA LEU A 55 37.66 -29.22 12.62
C LEU A 55 36.47 -29.33 11.67
N HIS A 56 35.70 -28.25 11.50
CA HIS A 56 34.52 -28.25 10.65
C HIS A 56 34.86 -28.60 9.18
N PRO A 57 34.07 -29.46 8.50
CA PRO A 57 34.36 -29.88 7.12
C PRO A 57 34.53 -28.70 6.15
N LEU A 58 33.70 -27.68 6.29
CA LEU A 58 33.73 -26.46 5.47
C LEU A 58 34.79 -25.41 5.89
N ARG A 59 35.76 -25.74 6.76
CA ARG A 59 36.73 -24.75 7.29
C ARG A 59 37.61 -24.10 6.21
N LYS A 60 37.89 -24.82 5.12
CA LYS A 60 38.75 -24.35 4.02
C LYS A 60 38.05 -23.38 3.05
N ILE A 61 36.72 -23.31 3.11
CA ILE A 61 35.93 -22.48 2.20
C ILE A 61 36.04 -21.01 2.64
N PRO A 62 36.41 -20.08 1.74
CA PRO A 62 36.56 -18.67 2.07
C PRO A 62 35.19 -18.03 2.37
N GLY A 63 35.21 -16.93 3.14
CA GLY A 63 34.00 -16.22 3.51
C GLY A 63 34.22 -15.31 4.72
N PRO A 64 33.20 -14.53 5.10
CA PRO A 64 33.27 -13.61 6.24
C PRO A 64 33.61 -14.34 7.55
N GLY A 65 34.46 -13.73 8.38
CA GLY A 65 34.96 -14.36 9.62
C GLY A 65 33.84 -14.86 10.53
N LEU A 66 32.85 -14.02 10.82
CA LEU A 66 31.70 -14.37 11.68
C LEU A 66 30.80 -15.45 11.08
N ALA A 67 30.70 -15.53 9.74
CA ALA A 67 29.88 -16.53 9.05
C ALA A 67 30.36 -17.96 9.32
N ARG A 68 31.63 -18.14 9.68
CA ARG A 68 32.19 -19.45 10.07
C ARG A 68 31.64 -19.94 11.41
N PHE A 69 31.32 -19.01 12.30
CA PHE A 69 31.00 -19.29 13.70
C PHE A 69 29.53 -19.19 14.03
N THR A 70 28.73 -18.44 13.27
CA THR A 70 27.30 -18.27 13.57
C THR A 70 26.47 -17.95 12.33
N GLU A 71 25.24 -18.46 12.32
CA GLU A 71 24.23 -18.12 11.30
C GLU A 71 23.72 -16.69 11.45
N LEU A 72 23.85 -16.11 12.66
CA LEU A 72 23.39 -14.75 12.98
C LEU A 72 24.04 -13.69 12.09
N TRP A 73 25.26 -13.94 11.58
CA TRP A 73 25.90 -13.03 10.64
C TRP A 73 25.06 -12.87 9.37
N ARG A 74 24.65 -13.99 8.75
CA ARG A 74 23.81 -13.99 7.54
C ARG A 74 22.41 -13.48 7.84
N SER A 75 21.80 -13.98 8.92
CA SER A 75 20.44 -13.58 9.30
C SER A 75 20.38 -12.06 9.56
N SER A 76 21.37 -11.48 10.24
CA SER A 76 21.48 -10.02 10.42
C SER A 76 21.53 -9.26 9.09
N ARG A 77 22.23 -9.79 8.07
CA ARG A 77 22.28 -9.18 6.73
C ARG A 77 20.95 -9.27 6.01
N TYR A 78 20.26 -10.40 6.11
CA TYR A 78 18.91 -10.57 5.59
C TYR A 78 17.91 -9.60 6.23
N PHE A 79 17.88 -9.49 7.56
CA PHE A 79 17.02 -8.54 8.27
C PHE A 79 17.34 -7.06 7.99
N LYS A 80 18.56 -6.73 7.53
CA LYS A 80 18.88 -5.36 7.08
C LYS A 80 18.31 -5.02 5.71
N GLY A 81 17.83 -6.02 4.97
CA GLY A 81 17.23 -5.84 3.65
C GLY A 81 18.21 -5.43 2.54
N LYS A 82 19.53 -5.64 2.73
CA LYS A 82 20.58 -5.24 1.77
C LYS A 82 21.29 -6.42 1.09
N TRP A 83 20.69 -7.61 1.14
CA TRP A 83 21.32 -8.83 0.63
C TRP A 83 21.67 -8.77 -0.85
N HIS A 84 20.86 -8.09 -1.68
CA HIS A 84 21.15 -7.86 -3.10
C HIS A 84 22.54 -7.24 -3.33
N ARG A 85 23.04 -6.40 -2.41
CA ARG A 85 24.40 -5.84 -2.47
C ARG A 85 25.42 -6.77 -1.82
N ASP A 86 25.09 -7.29 -0.64
CA ASP A 86 26.00 -8.14 0.14
C ASP A 86 26.46 -9.34 -0.70
N ILE A 87 25.55 -10.05 -1.37
CA ILE A 87 25.89 -11.28 -2.08
C ILE A 87 26.83 -11.05 -3.26
N LEU A 88 26.65 -9.97 -4.01
CA LEU A 88 27.53 -9.60 -5.11
C LEU A 88 28.94 -9.26 -4.59
N GLN A 89 29.02 -8.49 -3.50
CA GLN A 89 30.32 -8.15 -2.88
C GLN A 89 31.05 -9.39 -2.35
N LEU A 90 30.32 -10.36 -1.80
CA LEU A 90 30.88 -11.60 -1.29
C LEU A 90 31.54 -12.42 -2.41
N HIS A 91 30.84 -12.63 -3.53
CA HIS A 91 31.39 -13.40 -4.65
C HIS A 91 32.53 -12.65 -5.36
N ARG A 92 32.46 -11.32 -5.46
CA ARG A 92 33.59 -10.51 -5.98
C ARG A 92 34.83 -10.62 -5.10
N LYS A 93 34.66 -10.72 -3.77
CA LYS A 93 35.78 -10.77 -2.81
C LYS A 93 36.39 -12.16 -2.63
N TYR A 94 35.53 -13.18 -2.51
CA TYR A 94 35.95 -14.53 -2.11
C TYR A 94 35.93 -15.55 -3.27
N GLY A 95 35.38 -15.17 -4.42
CA GLY A 95 35.31 -16.01 -5.61
C GLY A 95 34.01 -16.82 -5.73
N PRO A 96 34.02 -17.89 -6.54
CA PRO A 96 32.80 -18.63 -6.92
C PRO A 96 32.17 -19.43 -5.77
N VAL A 97 32.91 -19.74 -4.69
CA VAL A 97 32.42 -20.54 -3.57
C VAL A 97 32.65 -19.78 -2.26
N VAL A 98 31.57 -19.43 -1.56
CA VAL A 98 31.62 -18.57 -0.36
C VAL A 98 30.84 -19.18 0.80
N ARG A 99 31.48 -19.34 1.95
CA ARG A 99 30.83 -19.77 3.19
C ARG A 99 30.07 -18.60 3.82
N ILE A 100 28.74 -18.69 3.82
CA ILE A 100 27.84 -17.63 4.32
C ILE A 100 27.19 -17.98 5.67
N ALA A 101 27.26 -19.24 6.09
CA ALA A 101 26.92 -19.67 7.44
C ALA A 101 27.78 -20.87 7.85
N PRO A 102 27.77 -21.32 9.12
CA PRO A 102 28.63 -22.42 9.56
C PRO A 102 28.48 -23.67 8.70
N ASN A 103 27.25 -24.03 8.34
CA ASN A 103 26.95 -25.19 7.50
C ASN A 103 26.30 -24.82 6.15
N GLU A 104 26.54 -23.60 5.64
CA GLU A 104 25.98 -23.13 4.36
C GLU A 104 27.02 -22.46 3.47
N VAL A 105 26.99 -22.85 2.19
CA VAL A 105 27.88 -22.36 1.14
C VAL A 105 27.05 -21.79 0.00
N SER A 106 27.34 -20.55 -0.37
CA SER A 106 26.83 -19.95 -1.60
C SER A 106 27.80 -20.21 -2.75
N ILE A 107 27.26 -20.55 -3.91
CA ILE A 107 28.03 -20.89 -5.11
C ILE A 107 27.58 -20.04 -6.30
N VAL A 108 28.50 -19.75 -7.22
CA VAL A 108 28.28 -19.17 -8.53
C VAL A 108 29.20 -19.89 -9.51
N SER A 109 28.65 -20.61 -10.49
CA SER A 109 29.47 -21.36 -11.46
C SER A 109 28.65 -21.77 -12.68
N PRO A 110 29.23 -21.75 -13.90
CA PRO A 110 28.60 -22.27 -15.11
C PRO A 110 28.37 -23.79 -15.07
N ASN A 111 29.21 -24.52 -14.32
CA ASN A 111 29.25 -25.98 -14.36
C ASN A 111 28.39 -26.65 -13.28
N LEU A 112 27.96 -25.89 -12.26
CA LEU A 112 27.35 -26.46 -11.06
C LEU A 112 25.85 -26.23 -10.94
N ILE A 113 25.27 -25.34 -11.76
CA ILE A 113 23.84 -25.06 -11.72
C ILE A 113 23.02 -26.33 -12.03
N THR A 114 23.47 -27.14 -12.98
CA THR A 114 22.83 -28.41 -13.37
C THR A 114 23.06 -29.50 -12.34
N THR A 115 24.21 -29.51 -11.66
CA THR A 115 24.51 -30.45 -10.57
C THR A 115 23.62 -30.20 -9.36
N VAL A 116 23.53 -28.95 -8.90
CA VAL A 116 22.76 -28.61 -7.70
C VAL A 116 21.26 -28.59 -8.00
N TYR A 117 20.84 -27.96 -9.10
CA TYR A 117 19.43 -27.79 -9.46
C TYR A 117 19.01 -28.68 -10.63
N SER A 118 19.40 -29.96 -10.64
CA SER A 118 19.11 -30.89 -11.75
C SER A 118 17.61 -31.07 -12.07
N TYR A 119 17.33 -31.43 -13.32
CA TYR A 119 16.01 -31.90 -13.77
C TYR A 119 15.70 -33.34 -13.31
N THR A 120 16.73 -34.17 -13.10
CA THR A 120 16.62 -35.57 -12.71
C THR A 120 17.55 -35.87 -11.53
N GLY A 121 17.00 -36.23 -10.37
CA GLY A 121 17.80 -36.68 -9.22
C GLY A 121 18.65 -35.61 -8.53
N GLY A 122 18.26 -34.33 -8.62
CA GLY A 122 18.99 -33.22 -7.99
C GLY A 122 18.88 -33.18 -6.46
N THR A 123 19.57 -32.21 -5.86
CA THR A 123 19.59 -32.00 -4.42
C THR A 123 18.22 -31.62 -3.84
N ALA A 124 17.94 -32.07 -2.60
CA ALA A 124 16.67 -31.80 -1.94
C ALA A 124 16.58 -30.34 -1.45
N LYS A 125 15.37 -29.78 -1.42
CA LYS A 125 15.10 -28.49 -0.75
C LYS A 125 15.35 -28.61 0.75
N THR A 126 15.96 -27.60 1.36
CA THR A 126 16.16 -27.55 2.83
C THR A 126 14.86 -27.27 3.59
N SER A 127 14.87 -27.39 4.92
CA SER A 127 13.75 -27.00 5.77
C SER A 127 13.44 -25.50 5.77
N TRP A 128 14.28 -24.64 5.16
CA TRP A 128 13.93 -23.22 4.91
C TRP A 128 12.56 -23.08 4.22
N TYR A 129 12.20 -24.03 3.35
CA TYR A 129 10.93 -23.99 2.63
C TYR A 129 9.72 -24.31 3.53
N ASP A 130 9.93 -24.90 4.71
CA ASP A 130 8.86 -25.23 5.67
C ASP A 130 8.23 -23.97 6.28
N THR A 131 8.88 -22.79 6.27
CA THR A 131 8.25 -21.56 6.79
C THR A 131 7.20 -20.99 5.85
N TRP A 132 7.27 -21.31 4.57
CA TRP A 132 6.27 -20.98 3.57
C TRP A 132 4.99 -21.82 3.74
N ALA A 133 4.98 -22.74 4.73
CA ALA A 133 3.81 -23.47 5.16
C ALA A 133 2.65 -22.58 5.62
N ALA A 134 2.95 -21.46 6.28
CA ALA A 134 1.92 -20.58 6.83
C ALA A 134 1.06 -19.88 5.75
N LEU A 135 1.55 -19.81 4.51
CA LEU A 135 0.85 -19.24 3.35
C LEU A 135 0.16 -20.30 2.47
N GLY A 136 0.03 -21.53 2.97
CA GLY A 136 -0.58 -22.66 2.24
C GLY A 136 0.36 -23.84 1.98
N GLY A 137 1.39 -24.06 2.80
CA GLY A 137 2.29 -25.21 2.66
C GLY A 137 2.28 -26.18 3.85
N ALA A 138 2.80 -27.36 3.56
CA ALA A 138 2.89 -28.65 4.24
C ALA A 138 2.67 -28.91 5.76
N LYS A 139 2.49 -27.97 6.70
CA LYS A 139 2.54 -28.33 8.15
C LYS A 139 1.59 -27.60 9.12
N SER A 140 0.38 -27.23 8.69
CA SER A 140 -0.73 -27.04 9.64
C SER A 140 -1.80 -28.10 9.38
N ALA A 141 -2.41 -28.64 10.45
CA ALA A 141 -3.52 -29.60 10.37
C ALA A 141 -4.73 -29.09 9.55
N SER A 142 -4.74 -27.80 9.18
CA SER A 142 -5.75 -27.11 8.39
C SER A 142 -5.32 -26.66 6.98
N THR A 143 -4.06 -26.89 6.56
CA THR A 143 -3.56 -26.42 5.25
C THR A 143 -2.88 -27.55 4.47
N ALA A 144 -3.34 -27.78 3.24
CA ALA A 144 -2.73 -28.78 2.38
C ALA A 144 -1.34 -28.35 1.88
N PRO A 145 -0.51 -29.27 1.36
CA PRO A 145 0.81 -28.96 0.84
C PRO A 145 0.76 -28.13 -0.47
N SER A 146 1.33 -26.92 -0.48
CA SER A 146 1.64 -26.15 -1.70
C SER A 146 2.88 -26.68 -2.42
N PHE A 147 2.84 -26.74 -3.75
CA PHE A 147 4.00 -27.16 -4.56
C PHE A 147 5.23 -26.25 -4.40
N PHE A 148 5.05 -24.98 -4.03
CA PHE A 148 6.19 -24.10 -3.78
C PHE A 148 7.01 -24.56 -2.55
N GLY A 149 6.34 -24.83 -1.44
CA GLY A 149 6.97 -25.21 -0.17
C GLY A 149 7.41 -26.67 -0.10
N THR A 150 6.74 -27.57 -0.83
CA THR A 150 7.00 -29.02 -0.74
C THR A 150 8.45 -29.39 -1.06
N THR A 151 9.11 -30.00 -0.06
CA THR A 151 10.48 -30.50 -0.14
C THR A 151 10.54 -31.90 -0.78
N ASP A 152 9.52 -32.72 -0.57
CA ASP A 152 9.40 -34.03 -1.21
C ASP A 152 9.31 -33.92 -2.74
N THR A 153 10.03 -34.78 -3.45
CA THR A 153 10.17 -34.65 -4.91
C THR A 153 9.01 -35.28 -5.67
N GLU A 154 8.41 -36.34 -5.14
CA GLU A 154 7.29 -37.04 -5.78
C GLU A 154 6.00 -36.24 -5.61
N GLN A 155 5.70 -35.78 -4.39
CA GLN A 155 4.58 -34.91 -4.08
C GLN A 155 4.66 -33.61 -4.89
N HIS A 156 5.84 -32.98 -4.98
CA HIS A 156 6.00 -31.81 -5.83
C HIS A 156 5.70 -32.10 -7.31
N ARG A 157 6.19 -33.22 -7.84
CA ARG A 157 5.95 -33.60 -9.24
C ARG A 157 4.46 -33.74 -9.51
N PHE A 158 3.72 -34.38 -8.58
CA PHE A 158 2.28 -34.51 -8.65
C PHE A 158 1.58 -33.13 -8.61
N LEU A 159 1.85 -32.30 -7.61
CA LEU A 159 1.22 -30.99 -7.45
C LEU A 159 1.51 -30.08 -8.65
N ARG A 160 2.77 -30.03 -9.11
CA ARG A 160 3.15 -29.25 -10.29
C ARG A 160 2.40 -29.71 -11.54
N LYS A 161 2.26 -31.02 -11.76
CA LYS A 161 1.55 -31.58 -12.92
C LYS A 161 0.09 -31.13 -12.96
N ARG A 162 -0.57 -30.98 -11.80
CA ARG A 162 -1.97 -30.55 -11.71
C ARG A 162 -2.20 -29.12 -12.22
N VAL A 163 -1.25 -28.22 -11.99
CA VAL A 163 -1.41 -26.80 -12.32
C VAL A 163 -0.71 -26.38 -13.62
N SER A 164 0.27 -27.14 -14.12
CA SER A 164 1.12 -26.70 -15.24
C SER A 164 0.35 -26.37 -16.53
N ALA A 165 -0.81 -26.97 -16.78
CA ALA A 165 -1.59 -26.73 -17.99
C ALA A 165 -2.13 -25.29 -18.08
N THR A 166 -2.55 -24.70 -16.95
CA THR A 166 -3.08 -23.32 -16.92
C THR A 166 -2.01 -22.25 -17.14
N TYR A 167 -0.74 -22.60 -16.92
CA TYR A 167 0.43 -21.73 -17.17
C TYR A 167 1.15 -22.04 -18.49
N SER A 168 0.60 -22.93 -19.33
CA SER A 168 1.12 -23.16 -20.67
C SER A 168 1.04 -21.88 -21.52
N MET A 169 1.95 -21.70 -22.48
CA MET A 169 1.93 -20.49 -23.32
C MET A 169 0.62 -20.34 -24.10
N SER A 170 0.05 -21.45 -24.58
CA SER A 170 -1.26 -21.45 -25.25
C SER A 170 -2.39 -20.99 -24.31
N ALA A 171 -2.40 -21.44 -23.06
CA ALA A 171 -3.39 -20.99 -22.08
C ALA A 171 -3.22 -19.50 -21.77
N VAL A 172 -1.98 -19.04 -21.52
CA VAL A 172 -1.66 -17.62 -21.27
C VAL A 172 -2.13 -16.73 -22.41
N VAL A 173 -1.81 -17.08 -23.65
CA VAL A 173 -2.26 -16.31 -24.83
C VAL A 173 -3.79 -16.31 -24.95
N SER A 174 -4.48 -17.40 -24.62
CA SER A 174 -5.95 -17.41 -24.63
C SER A 174 -6.58 -16.46 -23.60
N MET A 175 -5.84 -16.10 -22.54
CA MET A 175 -6.26 -15.14 -21.51
C MET A 175 -5.91 -13.69 -21.87
N GLU A 176 -5.28 -13.44 -23.00
CA GLU A 176 -4.87 -12.10 -23.44
C GLU A 176 -6.00 -11.04 -23.39
N PRO A 177 -7.24 -11.33 -23.80
CA PRO A 177 -8.35 -10.37 -23.70
C PRO A 177 -8.62 -9.92 -22.25
N LYS A 178 -8.49 -10.84 -21.28
CA LYS A 178 -8.67 -10.52 -19.85
C LYS A 178 -7.58 -9.59 -19.34
N VAL A 179 -6.33 -9.83 -19.75
CA VAL A 179 -5.20 -8.94 -19.40
C VAL A 179 -5.34 -7.59 -20.08
N GLN A 180 -5.88 -7.55 -21.32
CA GLN A 180 -6.09 -6.29 -22.03
C GLN A 180 -7.08 -5.37 -21.32
N ILE A 181 -8.16 -5.90 -20.74
CA ILE A 181 -9.11 -5.10 -19.94
C ILE A 181 -8.40 -4.34 -18.81
N VAL A 182 -7.46 -5.02 -18.13
CA VAL A 182 -6.67 -4.41 -17.04
C VAL A 182 -5.69 -3.37 -17.59
N LEU A 183 -5.01 -3.66 -18.71
CA LEU A 183 -4.14 -2.71 -19.40
C LEU A 183 -4.91 -1.46 -19.83
N ASP A 184 -6.11 -1.60 -20.39
CA ASP A 184 -6.93 -0.48 -20.84
C ASP A 184 -7.35 0.40 -19.65
N SER A 185 -7.69 -0.21 -18.50
CA SER A 185 -7.96 0.53 -17.26
C SER A 185 -6.72 1.29 -16.77
N LEU A 186 -5.54 0.69 -16.84
CA LEU A 186 -4.29 1.34 -16.50
C LEU A 186 -3.98 2.52 -17.45
N TRP A 187 -4.15 2.31 -18.75
CA TRP A 187 -3.90 3.33 -19.76
C TRP A 187 -4.85 4.51 -19.63
N ALA A 188 -6.12 4.28 -19.28
CA ALA A 188 -7.05 5.37 -18.96
C ALA A 188 -6.53 6.26 -17.82
N LYS A 189 -5.97 5.65 -16.75
CA LYS A 189 -5.31 6.40 -15.67
C LYS A 189 -4.06 7.14 -16.13
N PHE A 190 -3.24 6.52 -16.98
CA PHE A 190 -2.03 7.15 -17.51
C PHE A 190 -2.35 8.29 -18.48
N ASP A 191 -3.43 8.20 -19.24
CA ASP A 191 -3.94 9.29 -20.09
C ASP A 191 -4.34 10.51 -19.22
N GLU A 192 -4.90 10.30 -18.02
CA GLU A 192 -5.15 11.38 -17.04
C GLU A 192 -3.85 12.04 -16.57
N PHE A 193 -2.85 11.26 -16.15
CA PHE A 193 -1.53 11.79 -15.73
C PHE A 193 -0.84 12.58 -16.86
N ALA A 194 -0.87 12.05 -18.08
CA ALA A 194 -0.29 12.69 -19.27
C ALA A 194 -0.98 14.02 -19.58
N LYS A 195 -2.32 14.08 -19.48
CA LYS A 195 -3.11 15.30 -19.74
C LYS A 195 -2.73 16.45 -18.80
N PHE A 196 -2.44 16.13 -17.53
CA PHE A 196 -2.09 17.14 -16.52
C PHE A 196 -0.58 17.29 -16.30
N ASN A 197 0.26 16.63 -17.11
CA ASN A 197 1.72 16.60 -16.96
C ASN A 197 2.18 16.22 -15.53
N GLN A 198 1.45 15.31 -14.89
CA GLN A 198 1.70 14.90 -13.52
C GLN A 198 2.70 13.74 -13.48
N PRO A 199 3.72 13.80 -12.61
CA PRO A 199 4.60 12.66 -12.41
C PRO A 199 3.85 11.52 -11.72
N LEU A 200 4.15 10.28 -12.11
CA LEU A 200 3.59 9.08 -11.49
C LEU A 200 4.71 8.14 -11.02
N ASN A 201 4.47 7.42 -9.91
CA ASN A 201 5.40 6.40 -9.42
C ASN A 201 5.17 5.07 -10.17
N LEU A 202 5.98 4.82 -11.20
CA LEU A 202 5.91 3.59 -11.99
C LEU A 202 6.05 2.34 -11.10
N SER A 203 6.80 2.44 -10.00
CA SER A 203 7.04 1.30 -9.12
C SER A 203 5.78 0.77 -8.45
N ILE A 204 4.84 1.66 -8.16
CA ILE A 204 3.56 1.36 -7.53
C ILE A 204 2.53 0.95 -8.60
N TRP A 205 2.44 1.72 -9.69
CA TRP A 205 1.48 1.43 -10.76
C TRP A 205 1.74 0.10 -11.48
N ALA A 206 3.00 -0.31 -11.60
CA ALA A 206 3.35 -1.65 -12.06
C ALA A 206 2.82 -2.74 -11.12
N SER A 207 2.87 -2.52 -9.79
CA SER A 207 2.28 -3.45 -8.82
C SER A 207 0.76 -3.50 -8.96
N TYR A 208 0.08 -2.35 -9.00
CA TYR A 208 -1.39 -2.29 -9.18
C TYR A 208 -1.85 -3.04 -10.42
N PHE A 209 -1.14 -2.85 -11.54
CA PHE A 209 -1.37 -3.61 -12.76
C PHE A 209 -1.29 -5.12 -12.55
N THR A 210 -0.16 -5.62 -12.04
CA THR A 210 0.04 -7.07 -11.91
C THR A 210 -0.90 -7.72 -10.90
N TYR A 211 -1.29 -7.02 -9.83
CA TYR A 211 -2.28 -7.53 -8.89
C TYR A 211 -3.69 -7.58 -9.48
N ASP A 212 -4.10 -6.55 -10.23
CA ASP A 212 -5.41 -6.56 -10.91
C ASP A 212 -5.46 -7.60 -12.04
N VAL A 213 -4.34 -7.86 -12.73
CA VAL A 213 -4.22 -8.97 -13.68
C VAL A 213 -4.41 -10.30 -12.97
N VAL A 214 -3.67 -10.56 -11.89
CA VAL A 214 -3.77 -11.82 -11.14
C VAL A 214 -5.18 -12.03 -10.57
N GLY A 215 -5.80 -10.97 -10.04
CA GLY A 215 -7.22 -11.01 -9.62
C GLY A 215 -8.14 -11.38 -10.77
N THR A 216 -7.97 -10.75 -11.94
CA THR A 216 -8.83 -10.98 -13.11
C THR A 216 -8.63 -12.39 -13.71
N LEU A 217 -7.40 -12.90 -13.73
CA LEU A 217 -7.10 -14.24 -14.25
C LEU A 217 -7.54 -15.35 -13.30
N CYS A 218 -7.45 -15.12 -11.98
CA CYS A 218 -7.82 -16.10 -10.97
C CYS A 218 -9.31 -16.07 -10.65
N LEU A 219 -9.90 -14.89 -10.50
CA LEU A 219 -11.24 -14.69 -9.91
C LEU A 219 -12.24 -14.08 -10.90
N SER A 220 -11.83 -13.83 -12.15
CA SER A 220 -12.60 -13.08 -13.16
C SER A 220 -13.03 -11.66 -12.72
N GLU A 221 -12.35 -11.10 -11.73
CA GLU A 221 -12.61 -9.75 -11.21
C GLU A 221 -11.28 -9.08 -10.84
N PRO A 222 -11.04 -7.81 -11.24
CA PRO A 222 -9.87 -7.07 -10.78
C PRO A 222 -9.91 -6.86 -9.26
N MET A 223 -8.74 -6.72 -8.64
CA MET A 223 -8.67 -6.44 -7.19
C MET A 223 -9.09 -4.99 -6.88
N GLY A 224 -9.00 -4.11 -7.89
CA GLY A 224 -9.44 -2.73 -7.88
C GLY A 224 -8.32 -1.75 -7.58
N PHE A 225 -7.05 -2.16 -7.63
CA PHE A 225 -5.93 -1.28 -7.29
C PHE A 225 -5.76 -0.14 -8.29
N ILE A 226 -5.90 -0.41 -9.60
CA ILE A 226 -5.82 0.63 -10.64
C ILE A 226 -6.95 1.64 -10.49
N GLN A 227 -8.18 1.16 -10.32
CA GLN A 227 -9.37 2.01 -10.21
C GLN A 227 -9.26 2.96 -9.02
N ASN A 228 -8.79 2.45 -7.88
CA ASN A 228 -8.72 3.20 -6.63
C ASN A 228 -7.43 4.01 -6.46
N GLY A 229 -6.40 3.78 -7.27
CA GLY A 229 -5.13 4.51 -7.20
C GLY A 229 -4.31 4.31 -5.91
N HIS A 230 -4.67 3.33 -5.06
CA HIS A 230 -3.98 3.02 -3.81
C HIS A 230 -4.06 1.51 -3.47
N ASP A 231 -3.26 1.07 -2.48
CA ASP A 231 -3.30 -0.29 -1.94
C ASP A 231 -4.59 -0.54 -1.13
N LYS A 232 -5.63 -0.97 -1.83
CA LYS A 232 -6.95 -1.24 -1.28
C LYS A 232 -6.87 -2.25 -0.13
N HIS A 233 -7.31 -1.83 1.07
CA HIS A 233 -7.26 -2.63 2.31
C HIS A 233 -5.86 -3.07 2.75
N GLU A 234 -4.81 -2.35 2.34
CA GLU A 234 -3.40 -2.66 2.63
C GLU A 234 -3.00 -4.10 2.22
N PHE A 235 -3.64 -4.63 1.18
CA PHE A 235 -3.48 -6.01 0.78
C PHE A 235 -2.04 -6.33 0.33
N ILE A 236 -1.44 -5.44 -0.47
CA ILE A 236 -0.05 -5.58 -0.94
C ILE A 236 0.89 -5.48 0.26
N SER A 237 0.69 -4.47 1.11
CA SER A 237 1.49 -4.23 2.32
C SER A 237 1.47 -5.42 3.28
N CYS A 238 0.31 -6.08 3.45
CA CYS A 238 0.17 -7.29 4.25
C CYS A 238 0.98 -8.46 3.68
N ILE A 239 0.91 -8.70 2.37
CA ILE A 239 1.69 -9.75 1.70
C ILE A 239 3.18 -9.48 1.89
N HIS A 240 3.61 -8.23 1.71
CA HIS A 240 5.01 -7.84 1.81
C HIS A 240 5.57 -8.07 3.22
N GLY A 241 4.81 -7.67 4.24
CA GLY A 241 5.15 -7.94 5.64
C GLY A 241 5.24 -9.45 5.94
N ALA A 242 4.29 -10.25 5.45
CA ALA A 242 4.31 -11.69 5.66
C ALA A 242 5.54 -12.36 5.03
N PHE A 243 5.87 -12.01 3.79
CA PHE A 243 7.02 -12.55 3.06
C PHE A 243 8.35 -12.17 3.70
N TYR A 244 8.48 -10.91 4.13
CA TYR A 244 9.66 -10.45 4.87
C TYR A 244 9.93 -11.35 6.09
N TRP A 245 8.91 -11.59 6.91
CA TRP A 245 9.08 -12.41 8.10
C TRP A 245 9.31 -13.89 7.76
N ILE A 246 8.52 -14.47 6.87
CA ILE A 246 8.59 -15.90 6.52
C ILE A 246 9.96 -16.26 5.91
N ALA A 247 10.47 -15.42 5.00
CA ALA A 247 11.76 -15.63 4.36
C ALA A 247 12.93 -15.55 5.36
N ASN A 248 12.86 -14.59 6.28
CA ASN A 248 13.92 -14.34 7.24
C ASN A 248 13.90 -15.36 8.40
N LEU A 249 12.72 -15.76 8.89
CA LEU A 249 12.56 -16.77 9.94
C LEU A 249 12.98 -18.17 9.48
N GLY A 250 12.88 -18.49 8.19
CA GLY A 250 13.34 -19.77 7.63
C GLY A 250 14.85 -20.01 7.82
N ASN A 251 15.59 -18.97 8.17
CA ASN A 251 17.05 -18.98 8.35
C ASN A 251 17.48 -18.96 9.82
N ILE A 252 16.53 -19.10 10.76
CA ILE A 252 16.76 -19.09 12.21
C ILE A 252 16.50 -20.51 12.76
N PRO A 253 17.23 -20.96 13.81
CA PRO A 253 16.93 -22.21 14.50
C PRO A 253 15.45 -22.32 14.89
N TRP A 254 14.89 -23.53 14.76
CA TRP A 254 13.47 -23.84 14.98
C TRP A 254 12.46 -23.22 14.00
N GLN A 255 12.87 -22.35 13.06
CA GLN A 255 12.11 -21.95 11.87
C GLN A 255 10.59 -21.72 12.10
N SER A 256 9.74 -22.56 11.51
CA SER A 256 8.27 -22.49 11.61
C SER A 256 7.75 -22.79 13.02
N GLY A 257 8.54 -23.41 13.89
CA GLY A 257 8.24 -23.60 15.30
C GLY A 257 8.02 -22.27 16.04
N TRP A 258 8.66 -21.18 15.62
CA TRP A 258 8.39 -19.84 16.16
C TRP A 258 7.03 -19.28 15.72
N ILE A 259 6.52 -19.69 14.57
CA ILE A 259 5.25 -19.19 14.01
C ILE A 259 4.07 -20.00 14.56
N ALA A 260 4.26 -21.31 14.72
CA ALA A 260 3.22 -22.24 15.16
C ALA A 260 3.11 -22.39 16.70
N ASN A 261 3.99 -21.76 17.48
CA ASN A 261 3.98 -21.88 18.94
C ASN A 261 2.86 -21.01 19.58
N PRO A 262 1.97 -21.58 20.40
CA PRO A 262 0.92 -20.81 21.08
C PRO A 262 1.45 -19.65 21.93
N VAL A 263 2.65 -19.80 22.51
CA VAL A 263 3.31 -18.77 23.32
C VAL A 263 3.74 -17.59 22.44
N THR A 264 4.31 -17.85 21.26
CA THR A 264 4.71 -16.78 20.34
C THR A 264 3.50 -16.10 19.72
N ALA A 265 2.41 -16.82 19.43
CA ALA A 265 1.14 -16.22 18.99
C ALA A 265 0.55 -15.23 20.02
N VAL A 266 0.87 -15.43 21.30
CA VAL A 266 0.43 -14.61 22.43
C VAL A 266 1.42 -13.46 22.72
N ILE A 267 2.73 -13.69 22.57
CA ILE A 267 3.78 -12.69 22.86
C ILE A 267 4.01 -11.75 21.67
N ALA A 268 4.01 -12.26 20.43
CA ALA A 268 4.34 -11.48 19.23
C ALA A 268 3.46 -10.23 19.07
N PRO A 269 2.12 -10.27 19.23
CA PRO A 269 1.29 -9.07 19.17
C PRO A 269 1.61 -8.06 20.29
N ARG A 270 2.00 -8.53 21.48
CA ARG A 270 2.38 -7.66 22.62
C ARG A 270 3.72 -6.96 22.41
N LEU A 271 4.57 -7.53 21.55
CA LEU A 271 5.81 -6.92 21.08
C LEU A 271 5.63 -6.18 19.74
N GLY A 272 4.39 -5.98 19.30
CA GLY A 272 4.05 -5.29 18.05
C GLY A 272 4.38 -6.04 16.76
N LEU A 273 4.68 -7.33 16.86
CA LEU A 273 4.93 -8.18 15.70
C LEU A 273 3.59 -8.72 15.16
N ARG A 274 3.11 -8.17 14.04
CA ARG A 274 1.78 -8.46 13.44
C ARG A 274 1.78 -9.59 12.41
N ILE A 275 2.75 -10.51 12.46
CA ILE A 275 2.95 -11.59 11.47
C ILE A 275 1.68 -12.42 11.23
N ALA A 276 0.95 -12.75 12.31
CA ALA A 276 -0.25 -13.57 12.23
C ALA A 276 -1.48 -12.79 11.71
N ASP A 277 -1.51 -11.47 11.88
CA ASP A 277 -2.58 -10.61 11.34
C ASP A 277 -2.50 -10.57 9.81
N TYR A 278 -1.29 -10.38 9.27
CA TYR A 278 -1.04 -10.37 7.83
C TYR A 278 -1.47 -11.67 7.14
N ALA A 279 -1.09 -12.81 7.70
CA ALA A 279 -1.46 -14.12 7.15
C ALA A 279 -2.98 -14.36 7.20
N ARG A 280 -3.67 -13.91 8.27
CA ARG A 280 -5.12 -14.06 8.42
C ARG A 280 -5.92 -13.19 7.46
N ALA A 281 -5.50 -11.94 7.23
CA ALA A 281 -6.18 -11.03 6.31
C ALA A 281 -6.19 -11.60 4.88
N PHE A 282 -5.01 -12.06 4.43
CA PHE A 282 -4.86 -12.73 3.14
C PHE A 282 -5.74 -13.99 3.03
N GLN A 283 -5.70 -14.87 4.04
CA GLN A 283 -6.52 -16.09 4.05
C GLN A 283 -8.01 -15.80 4.02
N ARG A 284 -8.50 -14.82 4.79
CA ARG A 284 -9.92 -14.44 4.80
C ARG A 284 -10.41 -13.99 3.43
N PHE A 285 -9.62 -13.15 2.75
CA PHE A 285 -9.93 -12.70 1.40
C PHE A 285 -10.06 -13.87 0.41
N SER A 286 -9.08 -14.79 0.41
CA SER A 286 -9.11 -15.96 -0.48
C SER A 286 -10.27 -16.91 -0.16
N ILE A 287 -10.55 -17.15 1.13
CA ILE A 287 -11.66 -18.02 1.57
C ILE A 287 -13.00 -17.45 1.11
N ASP A 288 -13.26 -16.16 1.37
CA ASP A 288 -14.52 -15.50 1.00
C ASP A 288 -14.78 -15.60 -0.51
N LYS A 289 -13.77 -15.32 -1.34
CA LYS A 289 -13.90 -15.41 -2.81
C LYS A 289 -14.15 -16.84 -3.30
N ILE A 290 -13.45 -17.83 -2.74
CA ILE A 290 -13.63 -19.24 -3.14
C ILE A 290 -15.02 -19.74 -2.73
N LEU A 291 -15.44 -19.48 -1.49
CA LEU A 291 -16.75 -19.93 -0.98
C LEU A 291 -17.89 -19.34 -1.80
N ARG A 292 -17.85 -18.04 -2.11
CA ARG A 292 -18.85 -17.40 -2.99
C ARG A 292 -18.91 -18.06 -4.36
N ARG A 293 -17.76 -18.39 -4.97
CA ARG A 293 -17.74 -19.08 -6.27
C ARG A 293 -18.26 -20.52 -6.18
N MET A 294 -18.03 -21.22 -5.07
CA MET A 294 -18.60 -22.56 -4.84
C MET A 294 -20.12 -22.53 -4.65
N GLU A 295 -20.66 -21.44 -4.11
CA GLU A 295 -22.11 -21.22 -3.96
C GLU A 295 -22.78 -20.80 -5.28
N ASP A 296 -22.05 -20.08 -6.13
CA ASP A 296 -22.53 -19.64 -7.44
C ASP A 296 -22.56 -20.79 -8.46
N LYS A 297 -23.76 -21.31 -8.74
CA LYS A 297 -24.00 -22.37 -9.74
C LYS A 297 -24.14 -21.86 -11.17
N SER A 298 -23.95 -20.56 -11.40
CA SER A 298 -24.00 -20.01 -12.76
C SER A 298 -22.75 -20.44 -13.54
N GLY A 299 -22.85 -21.57 -14.24
CA GLY A 299 -21.80 -22.03 -15.14
C GLY A 299 -21.58 -21.01 -16.26
N GLY A 300 -20.46 -20.29 -16.22
CA GLY A 300 -20.21 -19.24 -17.22
C GLY A 300 -18.82 -18.62 -17.24
N GLN A 301 -17.96 -18.87 -16.25
CA GLN A 301 -16.58 -18.39 -16.27
C GLN A 301 -15.65 -19.59 -16.56
N HIS A 302 -14.61 -19.36 -17.35
CA HIS A 302 -13.48 -20.28 -17.53
C HIS A 302 -12.22 -19.51 -17.10
N ASP A 303 -11.96 -19.48 -15.80
CA ASP A 303 -10.78 -18.86 -15.18
C ASP A 303 -9.87 -19.89 -14.48
N MET A 304 -8.77 -19.44 -13.87
CA MET A 304 -7.86 -20.37 -13.18
C MET A 304 -8.50 -20.98 -11.92
N LEU A 305 -9.42 -20.28 -11.24
CA LEU A 305 -10.14 -20.83 -10.10
C LEU A 305 -11.04 -21.99 -10.52
N ASP A 306 -11.71 -21.91 -11.66
CA ASP A 306 -12.50 -23.03 -12.18
C ASP A 306 -11.63 -24.27 -12.43
N HIS A 307 -10.40 -24.10 -12.93
CA HIS A 307 -9.44 -25.21 -13.03
C HIS A 307 -9.08 -25.76 -11.65
N PHE A 308 -8.84 -24.89 -10.67
CA PHE A 308 -8.48 -25.30 -9.31
C PHE A 308 -9.61 -26.05 -8.60
N LEU A 309 -10.86 -25.60 -8.78
CA LEU A 309 -12.07 -26.26 -8.27
C LEU A 309 -12.27 -27.66 -8.87
N ASN A 310 -11.83 -27.87 -10.11
CA ASN A 310 -11.95 -29.15 -10.82
C ASN A 310 -10.70 -30.04 -10.73
N MET A 311 -9.71 -29.68 -9.91
CA MET A 311 -8.52 -30.50 -9.70
C MET A 311 -8.86 -31.82 -9.02
N LYS A 312 -8.09 -32.86 -9.38
CA LYS A 312 -8.18 -34.18 -8.76
C LYS A 312 -6.99 -34.46 -7.84
N GLY A 313 -7.25 -35.10 -6.72
CA GLY A 313 -6.28 -35.66 -5.80
C GLY A 313 -5.60 -36.92 -6.34
N PRO A 314 -4.62 -37.48 -5.61
CA PRO A 314 -3.79 -38.59 -6.08
C PRO A 314 -4.56 -39.86 -6.47
N GLN A 315 -5.70 -40.12 -5.83
CA GLN A 315 -6.56 -41.28 -6.10
C GLN A 315 -7.74 -40.94 -7.03
N GLY A 316 -7.75 -39.76 -7.66
CA GLY A 316 -8.78 -39.33 -8.61
C GLY A 316 -10.01 -38.64 -8.01
N GLN A 317 -10.07 -38.51 -6.67
CA GLN A 317 -11.10 -37.75 -5.94
C GLN A 317 -10.99 -36.24 -6.19
N PRO A 318 -12.05 -35.44 -5.97
CA PRO A 318 -11.93 -33.97 -5.98
C PRO A 318 -10.90 -33.45 -4.97
N ALA A 319 -10.20 -32.37 -5.31
CA ALA A 319 -9.25 -31.72 -4.41
C ALA A 319 -9.97 -31.15 -3.16
N ALA A 320 -9.32 -31.25 -2.00
CA ALA A 320 -9.86 -30.68 -0.76
C ALA A 320 -9.80 -29.14 -0.81
N LEU A 321 -10.70 -28.45 -0.07
CA LEU A 321 -10.71 -26.99 0.02
C LEU A 321 -9.34 -26.40 0.41
N GLY A 322 -8.62 -27.06 1.31
CA GLY A 322 -7.26 -26.65 1.69
C GLY A 322 -6.23 -26.73 0.56
N GLU A 323 -6.40 -27.64 -0.40
CA GLU A 323 -5.55 -27.72 -1.60
C GLU A 323 -5.88 -26.60 -2.59
N ILE A 324 -7.17 -26.27 -2.75
CA ILE A 324 -7.62 -25.18 -3.60
C ILE A 324 -7.13 -23.84 -3.06
N LEU A 325 -7.29 -23.62 -1.75
CA LEU A 325 -6.80 -22.43 -1.05
C LEU A 325 -5.29 -22.25 -1.19
N ALA A 326 -4.52 -23.35 -1.14
CA ALA A 326 -3.08 -23.29 -1.33
C ALA A 326 -2.70 -22.81 -2.75
N GLU A 327 -3.39 -23.28 -3.78
CA GLU A 327 -3.08 -22.87 -5.17
C GLU A 327 -3.55 -21.45 -5.50
N VAL A 328 -4.74 -21.05 -5.02
CA VAL A 328 -5.19 -19.64 -5.11
C VAL A 328 -4.23 -18.72 -4.37
N GLY A 329 -3.81 -19.11 -3.16
CA GLY A 329 -2.83 -18.37 -2.37
C GLY A 329 -1.49 -18.22 -3.08
N ASN A 330 -0.96 -19.29 -3.69
CA ASN A 330 0.27 -19.25 -4.47
C ASN A 330 0.18 -18.24 -5.62
N LEU A 331 -0.91 -18.25 -6.38
CA LEU A 331 -1.10 -17.36 -7.52
C LEU A 331 -1.21 -15.89 -7.08
N LEU A 332 -2.08 -15.59 -6.11
CA LEU A 332 -2.28 -14.23 -5.60
C LEU A 332 -1.02 -13.64 -4.93
N ALA A 333 -0.24 -14.47 -4.23
CA ALA A 333 0.91 -14.00 -3.47
C ALA A 333 2.21 -13.94 -4.30
N ALA A 334 2.44 -14.86 -5.24
CA ALA A 334 3.70 -14.93 -5.99
C ALA A 334 3.65 -14.27 -7.38
N GLY A 335 2.47 -14.22 -8.01
CA GLY A 335 2.32 -13.81 -9.42
C GLY A 335 2.53 -12.31 -9.66
N ALA A 336 2.07 -11.47 -8.73
CA ALA A 336 2.05 -10.02 -8.92
C ALA A 336 3.43 -9.37 -8.69
N ASP A 337 3.98 -9.49 -7.48
CA ASP A 337 5.23 -8.81 -7.08
C ASP A 337 6.41 -9.13 -8.00
N THR A 338 6.55 -10.40 -8.39
CA THR A 338 7.66 -10.83 -9.26
C THR A 338 7.57 -10.25 -10.66
N THR A 339 6.37 -10.12 -11.20
CA THR A 339 6.12 -9.55 -12.53
C THR A 339 6.26 -8.03 -12.50
N SER A 340 5.78 -7.38 -11.43
CA SER A 340 5.99 -5.94 -11.19
C SER A 340 7.48 -5.61 -11.12
N ALA A 341 8.27 -6.40 -10.39
CA ALA A 341 9.72 -6.28 -10.36
C ALA A 341 10.36 -6.45 -11.74
N ALA A 342 9.87 -7.38 -12.58
CA ALA A 342 10.37 -7.58 -13.93
C ALA A 342 10.06 -6.40 -14.87
N ILE A 343 8.87 -5.80 -14.77
CA ILE A 343 8.52 -4.56 -15.51
C ILE A 343 9.51 -3.45 -15.16
N LYS A 344 9.73 -3.24 -13.86
CA LYS A 344 10.70 -2.25 -13.35
C LYS A 344 12.14 -2.54 -13.78
N ALA A 345 12.53 -3.82 -13.78
CA ALA A 345 13.84 -4.28 -14.21
C ALA A 345 14.16 -3.96 -15.69
N VAL A 346 13.13 -3.86 -16.52
CA VAL A 346 13.26 -3.50 -17.95
C VAL A 346 13.20 -2.00 -18.15
N LEU A 347 12.13 -1.36 -17.65
CA LEU A 347 11.90 0.07 -17.88
C LEU A 347 12.92 0.94 -17.17
N GLY A 348 13.33 0.54 -15.97
CA GLY A 348 14.23 1.33 -15.18
C GLY A 348 15.58 1.61 -15.89
N PRO A 349 16.36 0.60 -16.31
CA PRO A 349 17.65 0.84 -16.90
C PRO A 349 17.54 1.48 -18.29
N ILE A 350 16.55 1.07 -19.10
CA ILE A 350 16.41 1.61 -20.45
C ILE A 350 16.04 3.10 -20.45
N LEU A 351 15.23 3.56 -19.48
CA LEU A 351 14.88 4.97 -19.37
C LEU A 351 16.07 5.85 -18.92
N LYS A 352 17.16 5.25 -18.41
CA LYS A 352 18.42 5.95 -18.11
C LYS A 352 19.34 6.04 -19.34
N ASP A 353 19.05 5.34 -20.42
CA ASP A 353 19.83 5.32 -21.66
C ASP A 353 18.99 5.83 -22.84
N PRO A 354 19.07 7.14 -23.17
CA PRO A 354 18.29 7.73 -24.25
C PRO A 354 18.51 7.09 -25.62
N VAL A 355 19.72 6.57 -25.89
CA VAL A 355 20.08 5.96 -27.17
C VAL A 355 19.36 4.63 -27.33
N ARG A 356 19.46 3.76 -26.32
CA ARG A 356 18.77 2.46 -26.31
C ARG A 356 17.25 2.62 -26.19
N TYR A 357 16.79 3.59 -25.41
CA TYR A 357 15.37 3.94 -25.34
C TYR A 357 14.80 4.28 -26.72
N LYS A 358 15.45 5.19 -27.47
CA LYS A 358 14.97 5.56 -28.82
C LYS A 358 15.08 4.42 -29.81
N ARG A 359 16.06 3.53 -29.66
CA ARG A 359 16.13 2.29 -30.45
C ARG A 359 14.93 1.38 -30.19
N LEU A 360 14.60 1.12 -28.93
CA LEU A 360 13.43 0.30 -28.57
C LEU A 360 12.13 0.94 -29.05
N GLN A 361 12.00 2.26 -28.86
CA GLN A 361 10.82 3.00 -29.31
C GLN A 361 10.61 2.85 -30.82
N ARG A 362 11.66 3.00 -31.64
CA ARG A 362 11.58 2.80 -33.11
C ARG A 362 11.18 1.38 -33.50
N GLU A 363 11.70 0.37 -32.80
CA GLU A 363 11.32 -1.04 -33.07
C GLU A 363 9.83 -1.28 -32.78
N ILE A 364 9.31 -0.69 -31.70
CA ILE A 364 7.88 -0.74 -31.35
C ILE A 364 7.04 0.06 -32.35
N ASP A 365 7.50 1.22 -32.80
CA ASP A 365 6.82 2.04 -33.79
C ASP A 365 6.69 1.29 -35.13
N ALA A 366 7.76 0.63 -35.58
CA ALA A 366 7.73 -0.22 -36.77
C ALA A 366 6.75 -1.39 -36.63
N ALA A 367 6.63 -1.98 -35.43
CA ALA A 367 5.64 -3.02 -35.16
C ALA A 367 4.20 -2.48 -35.20
N CYS A 368 3.97 -1.26 -34.72
CA CYS A 368 2.69 -0.56 -34.84
C CYS A 368 2.33 -0.30 -36.30
N GLU A 369 3.26 0.21 -37.10
CA GLU A 369 3.10 0.44 -38.54
C GLU A 369 2.76 -0.85 -39.28
N ALA A 370 3.51 -1.93 -39.04
CA ALA A 370 3.28 -3.23 -39.66
C ALA A 370 1.92 -3.87 -39.30
N CYS A 371 1.29 -3.43 -38.21
CA CYS A 371 -0.01 -3.93 -37.74
C CYS A 371 -1.17 -2.94 -38.00
N ASP A 372 -0.92 -1.85 -38.75
CA ASP A 372 -1.88 -0.76 -38.97
C ASP A 372 -2.48 -0.22 -37.66
N ILE A 373 -1.61 -0.01 -36.66
CA ILE A 373 -1.98 0.56 -35.36
C ILE A 373 -1.61 2.04 -35.36
N SER A 374 -2.63 2.89 -35.45
CA SER A 374 -2.49 4.34 -35.35
C SER A 374 -3.17 4.91 -34.10
N PRO A 375 -2.77 6.10 -33.62
CA PRO A 375 -3.47 6.81 -32.56
C PRO A 375 -4.96 6.94 -32.88
N GLY A 376 -5.82 6.50 -31.96
CA GLY A 376 -7.29 6.53 -32.13
C GLY A 376 -7.89 5.37 -32.92
N SER A 377 -7.09 4.44 -33.46
CA SER A 377 -7.61 3.26 -34.19
C SER A 377 -8.36 2.24 -33.31
N GLY A 378 -8.24 2.35 -31.98
CA GLY A 378 -8.75 1.37 -31.02
C GLY A 378 -7.99 0.04 -31.02
N LYS A 379 -6.99 -0.14 -31.90
CA LYS A 379 -6.13 -1.33 -31.92
C LYS A 379 -4.95 -1.16 -30.97
N VAL A 380 -4.45 -2.29 -30.46
CA VAL A 380 -3.30 -2.36 -29.54
C VAL A 380 -2.36 -3.47 -29.95
N LEU A 381 -1.09 -3.36 -29.56
CA LEU A 381 -0.10 -4.42 -29.79
C LEU A 381 -0.47 -5.66 -28.97
N THR A 382 -0.66 -6.77 -29.66
CA THR A 382 -0.87 -8.09 -29.06
C THR A 382 0.45 -8.77 -28.73
N TYR A 383 0.44 -9.80 -27.90
CA TYR A 383 1.66 -10.54 -27.58
C TYR A 383 2.34 -11.15 -28.81
N SER A 384 1.56 -11.63 -29.79
CA SER A 384 2.12 -12.18 -31.04
C SER A 384 2.84 -11.12 -31.88
N ASN A 385 2.45 -9.84 -31.79
CA ASN A 385 3.12 -8.74 -32.48
C ASN A 385 4.48 -8.41 -31.88
N VAL A 386 4.69 -8.67 -30.57
CA VAL A 386 5.84 -8.13 -29.82
C VAL A 386 6.83 -9.19 -29.35
N LYS A 387 6.43 -10.45 -29.22
CA LYS A 387 7.27 -11.53 -28.66
C LYS A 387 8.53 -11.83 -29.48
N ASP A 388 8.54 -11.50 -30.76
CA ASP A 388 9.64 -11.77 -31.69
C ASP A 388 10.45 -10.50 -32.02
N LEU A 389 10.16 -9.36 -31.39
CA LEU A 389 10.91 -8.12 -31.57
C LEU A 389 12.30 -8.28 -30.94
N PRO A 390 13.40 -8.23 -31.73
CA PRO A 390 14.74 -8.58 -31.26
C PRO A 390 15.22 -7.72 -30.09
N PHE A 391 15.09 -6.39 -30.17
CA PHE A 391 15.62 -5.49 -29.17
C PHE A 391 14.75 -5.44 -27.91
N LEU A 392 13.42 -5.51 -28.02
CA LEU A 392 12.53 -5.71 -26.88
C LEU A 392 12.85 -7.00 -26.14
N THR A 393 12.99 -8.11 -26.86
CA THR A 393 13.35 -9.42 -26.30
C THR A 393 14.68 -9.35 -25.54
N ALA A 394 15.67 -8.69 -26.14
CA ALA A 394 16.96 -8.44 -25.54
C ALA A 394 16.86 -7.59 -24.26
N CYS A 395 16.07 -6.51 -24.27
CA CYS A 395 15.83 -5.66 -23.11
C CYS A 395 15.14 -6.42 -21.96
N VAL A 396 14.16 -7.27 -22.27
CA VAL A 396 13.47 -8.08 -21.25
C VAL A 396 14.42 -9.10 -20.62
N LYS A 397 15.20 -9.81 -21.43
CA LYS A 397 16.21 -10.77 -20.94
C LYS A 397 17.26 -10.06 -20.10
N GLU A 398 17.78 -8.94 -20.58
CA GLU A 398 18.85 -8.21 -19.91
C GLU A 398 18.40 -7.53 -18.62
N GLY A 399 17.22 -6.88 -18.63
CA GLY A 399 16.61 -6.33 -17.42
C GLY A 399 16.41 -7.41 -16.36
N SER A 400 15.82 -8.54 -16.74
CA SER A 400 15.58 -9.67 -15.83
C SER A 400 16.84 -10.41 -15.39
N ARG A 401 17.93 -10.34 -16.17
CA ARG A 401 19.27 -10.81 -15.77
C ARG A 401 19.87 -9.86 -14.73
N ILE A 402 19.82 -8.56 -15.00
CA ILE A 402 20.38 -7.53 -14.13
C ILE A 402 19.61 -7.46 -12.80
N HIS A 403 18.30 -7.33 -12.85
CA HIS A 403 17.43 -7.20 -11.69
C HIS A 403 16.43 -8.36 -11.64
N PRO A 404 16.87 -9.59 -11.33
CA PRO A 404 15.94 -10.70 -11.12
C PRO A 404 15.09 -10.42 -9.88
N SER A 405 13.83 -10.84 -9.93
CA SER A 405 12.89 -10.61 -8.82
C SER A 405 13.32 -11.31 -7.53
N ILE A 406 13.95 -12.49 -7.60
CA ILE A 406 14.48 -13.22 -6.44
C ILE A 406 15.97 -12.94 -6.27
N VAL A 407 16.37 -12.46 -5.09
CA VAL A 407 17.77 -12.11 -4.79
C VAL A 407 18.40 -12.94 -3.68
N TYR A 408 17.57 -13.59 -2.85
CA TYR A 408 18.04 -14.51 -1.81
C TYR A 408 18.59 -15.81 -2.38
N GLN A 409 19.23 -16.57 -1.50
CA GLN A 409 19.68 -17.92 -1.78
C GLN A 409 18.50 -18.87 -2.02
N LEU A 410 18.66 -19.83 -2.94
CA LEU A 410 17.72 -20.94 -3.16
C LEU A 410 18.27 -22.24 -2.54
N PRO A 411 18.15 -22.46 -1.22
CA PRO A 411 18.94 -23.45 -0.50
C PRO A 411 18.59 -24.90 -0.87
N ARG A 412 19.63 -25.73 -0.93
CA ARG A 412 19.55 -27.17 -1.18
C ARG A 412 20.43 -27.93 -0.21
N LEU A 413 20.07 -29.17 0.10
CA LEU A 413 20.88 -30.07 0.92
C LEU A 413 21.86 -30.83 0.04
N ALA A 414 23.14 -30.85 0.43
CA ALA A 414 24.11 -31.76 -0.14
C ALA A 414 23.60 -33.23 0.04
N PRO A 415 23.74 -34.07 -0.99
CA PRO A 415 23.32 -35.47 -0.97
C PRO A 415 24.19 -36.28 0.00
N ALA A 416 23.81 -37.53 0.25
CA ALA A 416 24.43 -38.37 1.28
C ALA A 416 25.91 -38.68 1.00
N GLU A 417 26.31 -38.68 -0.27
CA GLU A 417 27.67 -38.86 -0.77
C GLU A 417 28.53 -37.57 -0.68
N GLY A 418 27.90 -36.41 -0.42
CA GLY A 418 28.54 -35.10 -0.48
C GLY A 418 28.71 -34.57 -1.91
N LEU A 419 29.28 -33.37 -2.07
CA LEU A 419 29.50 -32.75 -3.38
C LEU A 419 30.91 -32.20 -3.49
N ASN A 420 31.57 -32.43 -4.63
CA ASN A 420 32.81 -31.73 -4.98
C ASN A 420 32.47 -30.51 -5.84
N ILE A 421 32.79 -29.32 -5.35
CA ILE A 421 32.45 -28.03 -5.97
C ILE A 421 33.71 -27.16 -6.01
N GLU A 422 34.21 -26.86 -7.22
CA GLU A 422 35.39 -26.01 -7.44
C GLU A 422 36.60 -26.39 -6.56
N GLY A 423 36.86 -27.70 -6.41
CA GLY A 423 37.95 -28.22 -5.58
C GLY A 423 37.67 -28.31 -4.08
N TYR A 424 36.47 -27.94 -3.62
CA TYR A 424 36.01 -28.11 -2.24
C TYR A 424 35.08 -29.30 -2.08
N TYR A 425 35.31 -30.12 -1.05
CA TYR A 425 34.35 -31.15 -0.64
C TYR A 425 33.31 -30.55 0.31
N ILE A 426 32.06 -30.61 -0.10
CA ILE A 426 30.89 -30.23 0.67
C ILE A 426 30.34 -31.49 1.34
N SER A 427 30.40 -31.51 2.67
CA SER A 427 29.95 -32.67 3.44
C SER A 427 28.44 -32.89 3.31
N PRO A 428 27.97 -34.14 3.50
CA PRO A 428 26.55 -34.43 3.63
C PRO A 428 25.90 -33.54 4.69
N SER A 429 24.61 -33.22 4.53
CA SER A 429 23.83 -32.30 5.39
C SER A 429 24.20 -30.80 5.32
N ALA A 430 25.30 -30.43 4.67
CA ALA A 430 25.59 -29.02 4.41
C ALA A 430 24.58 -28.44 3.42
N THR A 431 24.27 -27.15 3.59
CA THR A 431 23.43 -26.41 2.65
C THR A 431 24.30 -25.83 1.54
N VAL A 432 23.91 -26.06 0.30
CA VAL A 432 24.49 -25.45 -0.90
C VAL A 432 23.41 -24.58 -1.55
N SER A 433 23.75 -23.34 -1.90
CA SER A 433 22.77 -22.40 -2.42
C SER A 433 23.32 -21.47 -3.50
N MET A 434 22.47 -21.11 -4.46
CA MET A 434 22.73 -20.07 -5.45
C MET A 434 21.74 -18.93 -5.25
N SER A 435 22.24 -17.70 -5.34
CA SER A 435 21.41 -16.51 -5.51
C SER A 435 21.24 -16.27 -7.02
N PRO A 436 20.00 -16.15 -7.53
CA PRO A 436 19.78 -15.81 -8.94
C PRO A 436 20.51 -14.54 -9.36
N LEU A 437 20.52 -13.52 -8.50
CA LEU A 437 21.24 -12.27 -8.72
C LEU A 437 22.75 -12.51 -8.91
N ALA A 438 23.38 -13.32 -8.06
CA ALA A 438 24.81 -13.58 -8.14
C ALA A 438 25.17 -14.48 -9.34
N GLN A 439 24.37 -15.52 -9.61
CA GLN A 439 24.58 -16.39 -10.78
C GLN A 439 24.45 -15.60 -12.09
N ASN A 440 23.44 -14.72 -12.17
CA ASN A 440 23.23 -13.85 -13.31
C ASN A 440 24.33 -12.77 -13.48
N ARG A 441 25.29 -12.66 -12.54
CA ARG A 441 26.48 -11.80 -12.61
C ARG A 441 27.80 -12.57 -12.74
N CYS A 442 27.75 -13.86 -13.02
CA CYS A 442 28.95 -14.65 -13.19
C CYS A 442 29.75 -14.19 -14.42
N TRP A 443 30.96 -13.67 -14.23
CA TRP A 443 31.85 -13.24 -15.31
C TRP A 443 32.22 -14.38 -16.27
N ALA A 444 32.37 -15.60 -15.75
CA ALA A 444 32.62 -16.78 -16.58
C ALA A 444 31.46 -17.11 -17.54
N ILE A 445 30.23 -16.70 -17.20
CA ILE A 445 29.05 -16.92 -18.04
C ILE A 445 28.84 -15.73 -18.99
N PHE A 446 28.82 -14.52 -18.46
CA PHE A 446 28.35 -13.32 -19.15
C PHE A 446 29.46 -12.35 -19.62
N GLY A 447 30.72 -12.69 -19.38
CA GLY A 447 31.89 -11.87 -19.72
C GLY A 447 32.27 -10.87 -18.63
N ASP A 448 33.36 -10.12 -18.87
CA ASP A 448 33.91 -9.14 -17.92
C ASP A 448 32.92 -8.00 -17.62
N ASP A 449 32.02 -7.70 -18.56
CA ASP A 449 30.97 -6.70 -18.41
C ASP A 449 29.67 -7.26 -17.79
N ALA A 450 29.71 -8.40 -17.08
CA ALA A 450 28.48 -9.01 -16.54
C ALA A 450 27.69 -8.07 -15.61
N ASP A 451 28.32 -7.07 -15.00
CA ASP A 451 27.64 -6.10 -14.16
C ASP A 451 26.94 -4.97 -14.94
N GLU A 452 27.24 -4.81 -16.23
CA GLU A 452 26.65 -3.79 -17.09
C GLU A 452 25.32 -4.23 -17.69
N TRP A 453 24.35 -3.31 -17.72
CA TRP A 453 23.09 -3.51 -18.44
C TRP A 453 23.34 -3.25 -19.93
N ARG A 454 23.46 -4.33 -20.72
CA ARG A 454 23.75 -4.28 -22.16
C ARG A 454 22.86 -5.25 -22.94
N PRO A 455 21.68 -4.81 -23.43
CA PRO A 455 20.76 -5.67 -24.18
C PRO A 455 21.40 -6.33 -25.41
N GLU A 456 22.33 -5.64 -26.09
CA GLU A 456 22.99 -6.14 -27.31
C GLU A 456 23.68 -7.50 -27.13
N ARG A 457 24.01 -7.89 -25.90
CA ARG A 457 24.53 -9.22 -25.57
C ARG A 457 23.61 -10.37 -26.01
N TRP A 458 22.31 -10.10 -26.14
CA TRP A 458 21.30 -11.08 -26.52
C TRP A 458 20.96 -11.07 -28.01
N ILE A 459 21.66 -10.27 -28.81
CA ILE A 459 21.44 -10.13 -30.25
C ILE A 459 22.65 -10.67 -31.00
N GLU A 460 22.41 -11.61 -31.92
CA GLU A 460 23.45 -12.19 -32.76
C GLU A 460 24.13 -11.10 -33.59
N GLY A 461 25.46 -11.04 -33.53
CA GLY A 461 26.26 -10.07 -34.29
C GLY A 461 26.42 -8.68 -33.66
N GLU A 462 25.68 -8.34 -32.60
CA GLU A 462 25.81 -7.04 -31.90
C GLU A 462 26.54 -7.14 -30.54
N GLY A 463 26.73 -8.35 -30.03
CA GLY A 463 27.47 -8.56 -28.79
C GLY A 463 28.06 -9.95 -28.65
N ASN A 464 27.36 -10.99 -29.12
CA ASN A 464 27.81 -12.38 -29.03
C ASN A 464 27.38 -13.21 -30.25
N SER A 465 28.03 -14.36 -30.45
CA SER A 465 27.55 -15.36 -31.41
C SER A 465 26.27 -16.04 -30.91
N LEU A 466 25.51 -16.63 -31.83
CA LEU A 466 24.29 -17.37 -31.48
C LEU A 466 24.55 -18.53 -30.51
N GLU A 467 25.69 -19.22 -30.64
CA GLU A 467 26.10 -20.29 -29.72
C GLU A 467 26.27 -19.75 -28.30
N LYS A 468 26.97 -18.61 -28.17
CA LYS A 468 27.21 -18.00 -26.87
C LYS A 468 25.92 -17.48 -26.23
N ILE A 469 25.01 -16.91 -27.04
CA ILE A 469 23.67 -16.50 -26.57
C ILE A 469 22.91 -17.70 -26.00
N LYS A 470 22.88 -18.83 -26.72
CA LYS A 470 22.23 -20.06 -26.27
C LYS A 470 22.88 -20.63 -25.00
N GLU A 471 24.19 -20.52 -24.86
CA GLU A 471 24.93 -20.94 -23.66
C GLU A 471 24.53 -20.09 -22.45
N MET A 472 24.55 -18.76 -22.59
CA MET A 472 24.16 -17.83 -21.52
C MET A 472 22.69 -18.00 -21.12
N ASP A 473 21.79 -18.16 -22.08
CA ASP A 473 20.34 -18.34 -21.84
C ASP A 473 20.06 -19.59 -21.00
N LYS A 474 20.80 -20.69 -21.27
CA LYS A 474 20.73 -21.93 -20.47
C LYS A 474 21.24 -21.78 -19.04
N GLN A 475 21.90 -20.68 -18.70
CA GLN A 475 22.50 -20.44 -17.38
C GLN A 475 21.75 -19.37 -16.57
N LEU A 476 20.73 -18.72 -17.17
CA LEU A 476 19.91 -17.74 -16.47
C LEU A 476 19.11 -18.37 -15.33
N ALA A 477 19.28 -17.81 -14.14
CA ALA A 477 18.62 -18.27 -12.92
C ALA A 477 17.39 -17.43 -12.54
N THR A 478 16.98 -16.47 -13.37
CA THR A 478 15.87 -15.53 -13.10
C THR A 478 14.57 -16.23 -12.69
N PHE A 479 14.24 -17.34 -13.34
CA PHE A 479 13.05 -18.14 -13.04
C PHE A 479 13.36 -19.38 -12.19
N GLY A 480 14.48 -19.38 -11.48
CA GLY A 480 15.06 -20.59 -10.89
C GLY A 480 15.59 -21.55 -11.95
N TYR A 481 15.78 -22.81 -11.59
CA TYR A 481 16.40 -23.80 -12.47
C TYR A 481 15.87 -25.22 -12.24
N GLY A 482 16.01 -26.07 -13.27
CA GLY A 482 15.72 -27.50 -13.19
C GLY A 482 14.26 -27.86 -12.97
N SER A 483 14.06 -28.96 -12.24
CA SER A 483 12.73 -29.48 -11.88
C SER A 483 11.88 -28.52 -11.05
N ARG A 484 12.49 -27.47 -10.47
CA ARG A 484 11.84 -26.46 -9.61
C ARG A 484 11.75 -25.08 -10.27
N THR A 485 11.94 -24.98 -11.60
CA THR A 485 11.77 -23.74 -12.37
C THR A 485 10.37 -23.14 -12.16
N CYS A 486 10.24 -21.81 -12.16
CA CYS A 486 8.97 -21.11 -12.01
C CYS A 486 7.91 -21.63 -12.99
N VAL A 487 6.71 -21.91 -12.49
CA VAL A 487 5.57 -22.36 -13.32
C VAL A 487 4.96 -21.18 -14.09
N GLY A 488 4.92 -19.99 -13.48
CA GLY A 488 4.36 -18.77 -14.05
C GLY A 488 5.25 -18.03 -15.04
N ARG A 489 6.40 -18.61 -15.46
CA ARG A 489 7.36 -17.95 -16.35
C ARG A 489 6.70 -17.38 -17.63
N ASN A 490 5.82 -18.16 -18.25
CA ASN A 490 5.16 -17.74 -19.49
C ASN A 490 4.23 -16.55 -19.25
N LEU A 491 3.46 -16.57 -18.15
CA LEU A 491 2.55 -15.49 -17.78
C LEU A 491 3.30 -14.20 -17.46
N ALA A 492 4.34 -14.27 -16.61
CA ALA A 492 5.16 -13.10 -16.28
C ALA A 492 5.84 -12.51 -17.52
N THR A 493 6.36 -13.36 -18.41
CA THR A 493 6.97 -12.91 -19.68
C THR A 493 5.93 -12.23 -20.56
N PHE A 494 4.75 -12.83 -20.72
CA PHE A 494 3.64 -12.25 -21.48
C PHE A 494 3.26 -10.85 -20.96
N GLU A 495 3.07 -10.70 -19.66
CA GLU A 495 2.70 -9.42 -19.02
C GLU A 495 3.78 -8.35 -19.24
N VAL A 496 5.06 -8.67 -19.03
CA VAL A 496 6.17 -7.72 -19.22
C VAL A 496 6.25 -7.24 -20.67
N TYR A 497 6.16 -8.14 -21.65
CA TYR A 497 6.23 -7.76 -23.07
C TYR A 497 5.08 -6.83 -23.44
N LYS A 498 3.84 -7.18 -23.04
CA LYS A 498 2.66 -6.34 -23.33
C LYS A 498 2.73 -4.98 -22.66
N PHE A 499 3.10 -4.94 -21.37
CA PHE A 499 3.20 -3.71 -20.62
C PHE A 499 4.22 -2.75 -21.26
N VAL A 500 5.45 -3.22 -21.50
CA VAL A 500 6.52 -2.39 -22.06
C VAL A 500 6.18 -1.92 -23.47
N ALA A 501 5.70 -2.83 -24.33
CA ALA A 501 5.39 -2.48 -25.71
C ALA A 501 4.24 -1.48 -25.83
N GLN A 502 3.14 -1.68 -25.08
CA GLN A 502 2.00 -0.76 -25.11
C GLN A 502 2.30 0.57 -24.42
N LEU A 503 3.11 0.59 -23.35
CA LEU A 503 3.52 1.85 -22.73
C LEU A 503 4.29 2.72 -23.73
N LEU A 504 5.29 2.14 -24.41
CA LEU A 504 6.16 2.91 -25.31
C LEU A 504 5.53 3.21 -26.67
N SER A 505 4.53 2.44 -27.11
CA SER A 505 3.73 2.79 -28.29
C SER A 505 2.80 3.98 -28.01
N ARG A 506 2.29 4.10 -26.78
CA ARG A 506 1.33 5.16 -26.40
C ARG A 506 2.00 6.45 -25.92
N TYR A 507 3.14 6.35 -25.25
CA TYR A 507 3.75 7.50 -24.56
C TYR A 507 5.23 7.68 -24.87
N ASP A 508 5.65 8.94 -24.95
CA ASP A 508 7.03 9.32 -24.67
C ASP A 508 7.20 9.35 -23.16
N VAL A 509 8.22 8.66 -22.65
CA VAL A 509 8.42 8.42 -21.23
C VAL A 509 9.79 8.97 -20.82
N GLU A 510 9.81 9.76 -19.75
CA GLU A 510 11.03 10.30 -19.16
C GLU A 510 11.07 10.06 -17.66
N LEU A 511 12.26 9.85 -17.10
CA LEU A 511 12.45 9.84 -15.65
C LEU A 511 12.34 11.27 -15.12
N VAL A 512 11.58 11.45 -14.04
CA VAL A 512 11.51 12.74 -13.33
C VAL A 512 12.89 13.17 -12.84
N ASN A 513 13.70 12.21 -12.38
CA ASN A 513 15.08 12.42 -11.99
C ASN A 513 15.95 11.25 -12.47
N ALA A 514 16.65 11.44 -13.61
CA ALA A 514 17.54 10.43 -14.17
C ALA A 514 18.76 10.11 -13.27
N LYS A 515 19.15 11.04 -12.38
CA LYS A 515 20.28 10.87 -11.45
C LYS A 515 19.89 10.17 -10.15
N ALA A 516 18.60 10.05 -9.84
CA ALA A 516 18.15 9.36 -8.64
C ALA A 516 18.52 7.86 -8.71
N GLU A 517 19.11 7.37 -7.62
CA GLU A 517 19.25 5.94 -7.39
C GLU A 517 17.90 5.36 -6.96
N TRP A 518 17.61 4.13 -7.38
CA TRP A 518 16.44 3.43 -6.89
C TRP A 518 16.70 2.87 -5.51
N ASP A 519 15.67 2.91 -4.69
CA ASP A 519 15.67 2.23 -3.42
C ASP A 519 15.36 0.76 -3.66
N ILE A 520 16.39 -0.08 -3.52
CA ILE A 520 16.26 -1.53 -3.61
C ILE A 520 16.31 -2.12 -2.21
N ARG A 521 15.28 -2.89 -1.86
CA ARG A 521 15.23 -3.65 -0.62
C ARG A 521 15.05 -5.14 -0.90
N SER A 522 15.78 -5.95 -0.15
CA SER A 522 15.71 -7.41 -0.26
C SER A 522 14.90 -8.02 0.87
N TRP A 523 13.89 -8.81 0.53
CA TRP A 523 13.09 -9.56 1.50
C TRP A 523 12.59 -10.86 0.88
N TRP A 524 13.55 -11.66 0.43
CA TRP A 524 13.44 -12.72 -0.59
C TRP A 524 13.37 -12.17 -2.02
N PHE A 525 12.42 -11.27 -2.26
CA PHE A 525 12.36 -10.49 -3.49
C PHE A 525 13.22 -9.24 -3.46
N ALA A 526 13.55 -8.69 -4.62
CA ALA A 526 13.99 -7.32 -4.78
C ALA A 526 12.78 -6.42 -5.01
N GLU A 527 12.43 -5.66 -3.99
CA GLU A 527 11.53 -4.54 -4.13
C GLU A 527 12.34 -3.35 -4.64
N ILE A 528 11.86 -2.75 -5.73
CA ILE A 528 12.44 -1.59 -6.37
C ILE A 528 11.40 -0.48 -6.29
N ASP A 529 11.77 0.63 -5.65
CA ASP A 529 10.94 1.84 -5.51
C ASP A 529 11.71 3.08 -6.01
N ASN A 530 11.09 4.26 -5.89
CA ASN A 530 11.61 5.55 -6.31
C ASN A 530 11.81 5.65 -7.85
N CYS A 531 10.92 5.02 -8.63
CA CYS A 531 10.91 5.13 -10.08
C CYS A 531 9.77 6.06 -10.53
N PHE A 532 10.02 7.37 -10.46
CA PHE A 532 9.08 8.38 -10.91
C PHE A 532 9.30 8.71 -12.38
N ILE A 533 8.22 8.65 -13.16
CA ILE A 533 8.21 8.98 -14.58
C ILE A 533 7.23 10.11 -14.88
N ARG A 534 7.53 10.86 -15.94
CA ARG A 534 6.54 11.66 -16.67
C ARG A 534 6.26 10.98 -18.00
N ILE A 535 5.03 11.14 -18.45
CA ILE A 535 4.56 10.56 -19.70
C ILE A 535 3.87 11.63 -20.54
N LYS A 536 4.11 11.59 -21.85
CA LYS A 536 3.44 12.44 -22.83
C LYS A 536 2.79 11.57 -23.88
N ALA A 537 1.49 11.75 -24.11
CA ALA A 537 0.76 10.99 -25.12
C ALA A 537 1.34 11.22 -26.52
N ARG A 538 1.54 10.14 -27.28
CA ARG A 538 2.05 10.18 -28.65
C ARG A 538 0.89 10.28 -29.65
N GLY A 539 1.05 11.09 -30.68
CA GLY A 539 0.08 11.18 -31.79
C GLY A 539 -1.16 12.06 -31.55
N VAL A 540 -1.23 12.79 -30.44
CA VAL A 540 -2.21 13.88 -30.27
C VAL A 540 -1.54 15.19 -30.70
N SER A 541 -2.08 15.84 -31.73
CA SER A 541 -1.74 17.23 -32.05
C SER A 541 -2.25 18.12 -30.91
N GLN A 542 -1.42 18.33 -29.90
CA GLN A 542 -1.66 19.41 -28.96
C GLN A 542 -1.44 20.71 -29.72
N ASN A 543 -2.49 21.52 -29.85
CA ASN A 543 -2.36 22.94 -30.19
C ASN A 543 -1.35 23.56 -29.22
N GLN A 544 -0.14 23.72 -29.70
CA GLN A 544 0.97 24.40 -29.06
C GLN A 544 0.71 25.90 -29.22
N ASP A 545 -0.18 26.48 -28.42
CA ASP A 545 -0.34 27.94 -28.28
C ASP A 545 -1.06 28.29 -26.97
N ALA A 546 -0.41 27.94 -25.86
CA ALA A 546 -0.54 28.60 -24.56
C ALA A 546 0.57 28.01 -23.68
N TYR A 547 1.14 28.78 -22.76
CA TYR A 547 2.22 28.38 -21.84
C TYR A 547 3.65 28.47 -22.40
N THR A 548 4.03 29.66 -22.87
CA THR A 548 5.31 30.23 -22.44
C THR A 548 5.04 31.18 -21.29
N HIS A 549 5.53 30.91 -20.07
CA HIS A 549 6.28 31.89 -19.27
C HIS A 549 6.90 31.29 -17.99
N SER A 550 8.17 31.68 -17.82
CA SER A 550 9.03 31.71 -16.63
C SER A 550 9.24 30.43 -15.83
N ALA A 551 10.21 29.62 -16.29
CA ALA A 551 11.09 28.89 -15.39
C ALA A 551 11.84 29.90 -14.52
N GLY A 552 11.30 30.21 -13.34
CA GLY A 552 12.05 30.78 -12.23
C GLY A 552 12.77 29.64 -11.52
N ASN A 553 14.10 29.70 -11.48
CA ASN A 553 14.96 28.78 -10.76
C ASN A 553 14.54 28.69 -9.27
N SER A 554 13.83 27.64 -8.91
CA SER A 554 13.74 27.13 -7.54
C SER A 554 14.00 25.63 -7.56
N GLU A 555 15.19 25.22 -8.00
CA GLU A 555 15.62 23.81 -8.01
C GLU A 555 15.92 23.24 -6.60
N ASP A 556 15.84 24.05 -5.53
CA ASP A 556 16.38 23.65 -4.21
C ASP A 556 15.38 23.53 -3.04
N THR A 557 14.05 23.59 -3.25
CA THR A 557 13.07 23.50 -2.13
C THR A 557 12.01 22.38 -2.24
N LEU A 558 12.09 21.52 -3.25
CA LEU A 558 11.17 20.37 -3.41
C LEU A 558 11.67 19.06 -2.77
N TRP A 559 12.83 19.08 -2.10
CA TRP A 559 13.56 17.87 -1.71
C TRP A 559 13.79 17.76 -0.19
N SER A 560 12.75 17.38 0.57
CA SER A 560 12.85 16.73 1.90
C SER A 560 11.46 16.18 2.32
N PRO A 561 11.34 15.15 3.17
CA PRO A 561 11.23 13.77 2.72
C PRO A 561 9.90 13.14 3.20
N VAL A 562 8.83 13.29 2.41
CA VAL A 562 7.50 12.73 2.77
C VAL A 562 7.41 11.19 2.57
N TYR A 563 8.47 10.54 2.08
CA TYR A 563 8.56 9.08 1.99
C TYR A 563 9.81 8.46 2.68
N LYS A 564 10.50 9.18 3.57
CA LYS A 564 11.60 8.59 4.39
C LYS A 564 11.15 7.99 5.72
N SER A 565 9.87 7.98 6.07
CA SER A 565 9.44 7.55 7.41
C SER A 565 9.26 6.04 7.57
N SER A 566 9.32 5.21 6.52
CA SER A 566 9.15 3.77 6.74
C SER A 566 10.40 3.10 7.32
N PHE A 567 11.63 3.55 7.05
CA PHE A 567 12.84 2.88 7.55
C PHE A 567 14.09 3.79 7.58
N ARG A 568 14.24 4.67 8.59
CA ARG A 568 15.57 5.17 8.99
C ARG A 568 16.20 4.23 10.00
N SER A 569 17.46 3.87 9.76
CA SER A 569 18.25 2.91 10.55
C SER A 569 18.98 3.56 11.72
N ASP A 570 18.31 4.42 12.48
CA ASP A 570 18.83 4.90 13.76
C ASP A 570 18.08 4.22 14.90
N SER A 571 18.81 3.95 15.98
CA SER A 571 18.56 2.95 17.04
C SER A 571 17.25 3.05 17.83
N GLY A 572 16.27 3.86 17.42
CA GLY A 572 14.92 3.98 18.00
C GLY A 572 13.84 3.11 17.34
N ALA A 573 14.14 2.47 16.20
CA ALA A 573 13.16 1.80 15.32
C ALA A 573 12.40 0.58 15.89
N PHE A 574 12.59 0.20 17.15
CA PHE A 574 11.86 -0.94 17.74
C PHE A 574 10.46 -0.56 18.25
N ALA A 575 10.23 0.73 18.58
CA ALA A 575 8.94 1.22 19.06
C ALA A 575 8.03 1.74 17.93
N ASP A 576 8.60 2.40 16.91
CA ASP A 576 7.82 2.96 15.79
C ASP A 576 7.35 1.89 14.78
N PHE A 577 8.01 0.72 14.76
CA PHE A 577 7.66 -0.42 13.91
C PHE A 577 6.39 -1.17 14.39
N ILE A 578 5.93 -0.89 15.61
CA ILE A 578 4.82 -1.61 16.27
C ILE A 578 3.44 -1.07 15.87
N LEU A 579 3.36 0.10 15.23
CA LEU A 579 2.10 0.82 15.03
C LEU A 579 1.56 0.91 13.59
N ILE A 580 2.19 0.26 12.60
CA ILE A 580 1.80 0.48 11.20
C ILE A 580 1.06 -0.74 10.60
N SER A 581 -0.13 -0.43 10.08
CA SER A 581 -0.86 -1.10 8.99
C SER A 581 -1.29 -2.55 9.20
N VAL A 582 -2.45 -2.70 9.84
CA VAL A 582 -3.53 -3.61 9.40
C VAL A 582 -4.62 -2.65 8.93
N PRO A 583 -5.48 -2.98 7.93
CA PRO A 583 -6.62 -2.13 7.62
C PRO A 583 -7.28 -1.81 8.95
N TYR A 584 -7.25 -0.54 9.35
CA TYR A 584 -7.90 -0.10 10.56
C TYR A 584 -9.36 -0.39 10.30
N ALA A 585 -9.83 -1.57 10.75
CA ALA A 585 -11.24 -1.87 10.76
C ALA A 585 -11.84 -0.72 11.55
N MET A 586 -12.58 0.14 10.87
CA MET A 586 -13.15 1.34 11.44
C MET A 586 -14.51 0.94 11.96
N GLU A 587 -14.70 1.08 13.27
CA GLU A 587 -16.03 0.98 13.87
C GLU A 587 -16.69 2.35 13.81
N GLN A 588 -18.00 2.36 13.57
CA GLN A 588 -18.83 3.55 13.56
C GLN A 588 -19.91 3.38 14.63
N LYS A 589 -20.07 4.39 15.48
CA LYS A 589 -21.17 4.46 16.43
C LYS A 589 -21.77 5.85 16.44
N GLN A 590 -23.10 5.90 16.45
CA GLN A 590 -23.87 7.12 16.50
C GLN A 590 -24.18 7.50 17.96
N TYR A 591 -24.06 8.79 18.27
CA TYR A 591 -24.38 9.37 19.57
C TYR A 591 -25.30 10.57 19.42
N VAL A 592 -26.20 10.76 20.38
CA VAL A 592 -26.96 12.01 20.55
C VAL A 592 -26.15 12.90 21.48
N PHE A 593 -25.62 14.01 20.98
CA PHE A 593 -24.80 14.93 21.79
C PHE A 593 -25.60 16.08 22.39
N LYS A 594 -26.78 16.38 21.84
CA LYS A 594 -27.65 17.45 22.33
C LYS A 594 -29.12 17.11 22.09
N ARG A 595 -29.96 17.48 23.06
CA ARG A 595 -31.43 17.45 22.93
C ARG A 595 -31.96 18.86 23.15
N ASP A 596 -32.81 19.34 22.23
CA ASP A 596 -33.54 20.59 22.38
C ASP A 596 -35.04 20.33 22.19
N GLY A 597 -35.77 20.26 23.31
CA GLY A 597 -37.13 19.72 23.33
C GLY A 597 -37.17 18.28 22.81
N GLU A 598 -37.97 18.04 21.77
CA GLU A 598 -38.10 16.73 21.10
C GLU A 598 -36.99 16.48 20.05
N VAL A 599 -36.22 17.51 19.68
CA VAL A 599 -35.18 17.39 18.66
C VAL A 599 -33.92 16.76 19.24
N SER A 600 -33.47 15.66 18.65
CA SER A 600 -32.17 15.04 18.95
C SER A 600 -31.15 15.43 17.89
N ILE A 601 -29.99 15.92 18.32
CA ILE A 601 -28.87 16.27 17.43
C ILE A 601 -27.78 15.25 17.63
N GLU A 602 -27.34 14.66 16.52
CA GLU A 602 -26.55 13.44 16.50
C GLU A 602 -25.17 13.65 15.85
N ALA A 603 -24.21 12.83 16.27
CA ALA A 603 -22.90 12.73 15.64
C ALA A 603 -22.53 11.26 15.41
N ASP A 604 -21.87 11.00 14.29
CA ASP A 604 -21.24 9.72 14.01
C ASP A 604 -19.79 9.78 14.47
N VAL A 605 -19.40 8.81 15.29
CA VAL A 605 -18.03 8.68 15.81
C VAL A 605 -17.40 7.44 15.19
N PHE A 606 -16.28 7.66 14.52
CA PHE A 606 -15.49 6.62 13.88
C PHE A 606 -14.18 6.42 14.66
N PHE A 607 -13.83 5.18 14.93
CA PHE A 607 -12.62 4.84 15.69
C PHE A 607 -12.02 3.49 15.27
N PRO A 608 -10.72 3.27 15.54
CA PRO A 608 -10.07 1.98 15.36
C PRO A 608 -10.76 0.82 16.10
N ALA A 609 -11.09 -0.27 15.42
CA ALA A 609 -11.56 -1.53 16.03
C ALA A 609 -10.45 -2.21 16.87
N ALA A 610 -9.19 -1.96 16.52
CA ALA A 610 -8.05 -2.42 17.30
C ALA A 610 -7.79 -1.46 18.46
N LYS A 611 -7.78 -1.98 19.69
CA LYS A 611 -7.58 -1.20 20.92
C LYS A 611 -6.22 -0.50 20.93
N PRO A 612 -6.14 0.83 20.79
CA PRO A 612 -4.88 1.54 20.73
C PRO A 612 -4.22 1.58 22.13
N PRO A 613 -2.89 1.57 22.23
CA PRO A 613 -2.18 1.60 23.51
C PRO A 613 -2.18 2.97 24.20
N SER A 614 -2.59 4.04 23.51
CA SER A 614 -2.56 5.42 24.02
C SER A 614 -3.88 6.15 23.74
N LYS A 615 -4.11 7.26 24.45
CA LYS A 615 -5.27 8.12 24.20
C LYS A 615 -5.16 8.75 22.80
N LEU A 616 -6.19 8.61 21.98
CA LEU A 616 -6.23 9.17 20.64
C LEU A 616 -6.76 10.61 20.66
N PRO A 617 -6.21 11.51 19.83
CA PRO A 617 -6.80 12.82 19.58
C PRO A 617 -8.08 12.71 18.76
N ILE A 618 -8.85 13.80 18.68
CA ILE A 618 -10.15 13.83 18.02
C ILE A 618 -10.14 14.85 16.87
N ALA A 619 -10.66 14.46 15.71
CA ALA A 619 -10.93 15.32 14.57
C ALA A 619 -12.45 15.51 14.44
N LEU A 620 -12.94 16.72 14.74
CA LEU A 620 -14.36 17.07 14.69
C LEU A 620 -14.70 17.77 13.37
N TYR A 621 -15.66 17.22 12.65
CA TYR A 621 -16.13 17.66 11.35
C TYR A 621 -17.52 18.29 11.40
N PHE A 622 -17.69 19.41 10.70
CA PHE A 622 -18.99 20.00 10.39
C PHE A 622 -19.26 20.03 8.89
N HIS A 623 -20.48 19.61 8.50
CA HIS A 623 -20.84 19.47 7.10
C HIS A 623 -21.19 20.81 6.42
N GLY A 624 -21.12 20.82 5.08
CA GLY A 624 -21.57 21.93 4.24
C GLY A 624 -23.09 21.91 3.97
N GLY A 625 -23.56 22.73 3.02
CA GLY A 625 -24.98 22.81 2.65
C GLY A 625 -25.65 24.16 2.95
N ASN A 626 -24.85 25.22 3.04
CA ASN A 626 -25.28 26.61 3.23
C ASN A 626 -26.23 26.81 4.43
N PHE A 627 -26.04 26.04 5.51
CA PHE A 627 -26.89 25.97 6.71
C PHE A 627 -28.31 25.40 6.52
N THR A 628 -28.75 25.11 5.30
CA THR A 628 -30.14 24.72 5.01
C THR A 628 -30.33 23.25 4.64
N VAL A 629 -29.29 22.61 4.12
CA VAL A 629 -29.28 21.20 3.72
C VAL A 629 -28.00 20.52 4.21
N GLY A 630 -27.85 19.22 3.94
CA GLY A 630 -26.70 18.42 4.34
C GLY A 630 -26.87 17.67 5.65
N SER A 631 -25.92 16.78 5.92
CA SER A 631 -25.87 15.92 7.10
C SER A 631 -24.43 15.48 7.41
N LYS A 632 -24.25 14.85 8.56
CA LYS A 632 -23.03 14.15 8.99
C LYS A 632 -22.55 13.07 8.00
N GLU A 633 -23.40 12.59 7.09
CA GLU A 633 -23.00 11.64 6.04
C GLU A 633 -22.17 12.30 4.92
N LEU A 634 -22.12 13.63 4.85
CA LEU A 634 -21.37 14.38 3.84
C LEU A 634 -19.85 14.32 4.02
N LEU A 635 -19.34 13.78 5.13
CA LEU A 635 -17.90 13.57 5.30
C LEU A 635 -17.43 12.52 4.29
N PRO A 636 -16.56 12.85 3.31
CA PRO A 636 -16.14 11.87 2.31
C PRO A 636 -15.37 10.72 2.96
N GLN A 637 -15.51 9.51 2.40
CA GLN A 637 -14.87 8.32 2.96
C GLN A 637 -13.34 8.46 3.05
N PHE A 638 -12.73 9.12 2.06
CA PHE A 638 -11.30 9.46 2.05
C PHE A 638 -10.83 10.16 3.32
N TYR A 639 -11.58 11.16 3.80
CA TYR A 639 -11.23 11.90 5.02
C TYR A 639 -11.29 11.01 6.26
N LYS A 640 -12.32 10.16 6.35
CA LYS A 640 -12.47 9.21 7.48
C LYS A 640 -11.28 8.27 7.53
N ASP A 641 -10.99 7.61 6.41
CA ASP A 641 -9.91 6.61 6.32
C ASP A 641 -8.57 7.25 6.67
N ARG A 642 -8.24 8.40 6.05
CA ARG A 642 -6.97 9.09 6.30
C ARG A 642 -6.83 9.61 7.73
N LEU A 643 -7.88 10.15 8.33
CA LEU A 643 -7.82 10.62 9.73
C LEU A 643 -7.66 9.45 10.71
N ILE A 644 -8.34 8.31 10.50
CA ILE A 644 -8.15 7.09 11.29
C ILE A 644 -6.71 6.56 11.14
N GLU A 645 -6.16 6.55 9.94
CA GLU A 645 -4.76 6.15 9.67
C GLU A 645 -3.76 7.12 10.31
N LEU A 646 -4.08 8.41 10.34
CA LEU A 646 -3.38 9.44 11.11
C LEU A 646 -3.72 9.36 12.61
N GLY A 647 -4.36 8.29 13.08
CA GLY A 647 -4.58 7.94 14.48
C GLY A 647 -5.60 8.80 15.22
N PHE A 648 -6.46 9.52 14.51
CA PHE A 648 -7.56 10.27 15.12
C PHE A 648 -8.76 9.36 15.43
N ILE A 649 -9.58 9.80 16.39
CA ILE A 649 -11.01 9.50 16.41
C ILE A 649 -11.68 10.56 15.54
N VAL A 650 -12.55 10.15 14.61
CA VAL A 650 -13.24 11.09 13.72
C VAL A 650 -14.67 11.27 14.19
N VAL A 651 -15.12 12.51 14.33
CA VAL A 651 -16.49 12.84 14.74
C VAL A 651 -17.12 13.66 13.63
N SER A 652 -18.23 13.20 13.07
CA SER A 652 -19.04 13.94 12.08
C SER A 652 -20.36 14.34 12.70
N ALA A 653 -20.59 15.64 12.91
CA ALA A 653 -21.74 16.13 13.68
C ALA A 653 -22.81 16.82 12.80
N ASN A 654 -24.08 16.53 13.09
CA ASN A 654 -25.23 17.29 12.59
C ASN A 654 -25.42 18.59 13.40
N TYR A 655 -26.17 19.51 12.82
CA TYR A 655 -26.69 20.71 13.48
C TYR A 655 -28.08 21.05 12.92
N ARG A 656 -28.90 21.83 13.64
CA ARG A 656 -30.23 22.21 13.14
C ARG A 656 -30.13 23.13 11.92
N LEU A 657 -30.96 22.88 10.92
CA LEU A 657 -30.91 23.54 9.62
C LEU A 657 -31.87 24.73 9.54
N CYS A 658 -31.41 25.83 8.96
CA CYS A 658 -32.16 27.04 8.66
C CYS A 658 -33.24 26.79 7.58
N PRO A 659 -34.25 27.66 7.39
CA PRO A 659 -34.44 28.99 7.96
C PRO A 659 -35.45 29.08 9.12
N THR A 660 -36.13 28.00 9.51
CA THR A 660 -37.07 28.03 10.66
C THR A 660 -36.35 28.27 12.00
N ILE A 661 -35.02 28.14 12.00
CA ILE A 661 -34.10 28.61 13.03
C ILE A 661 -33.01 29.48 12.39
N SER A 662 -32.57 30.54 13.08
CA SER A 662 -31.46 31.37 12.59
C SER A 662 -30.11 30.66 12.71
N VAL A 663 -29.15 31.03 11.86
CA VAL A 663 -27.77 30.50 11.90
C VAL A 663 -27.16 30.59 13.30
N TYR A 664 -27.41 31.70 14.00
CA TYR A 664 -26.90 31.92 15.35
C TYR A 664 -27.54 30.98 16.39
N ASN A 665 -28.87 30.79 16.35
CA ASN A 665 -29.58 30.00 17.37
C ASN A 665 -29.55 28.49 17.12
N GLY A 666 -29.34 28.07 15.88
CA GLY A 666 -29.18 26.67 15.48
C GLY A 666 -27.72 26.35 15.18
N PRO A 667 -27.29 26.38 13.90
CA PRO A 667 -25.97 25.93 13.46
C PRO A 667 -24.79 26.34 14.35
N VAL A 668 -24.64 27.64 14.67
CA VAL A 668 -23.51 28.14 15.46
C VAL A 668 -23.53 27.57 16.88
N LYS A 669 -24.66 27.67 17.59
CA LYS A 669 -24.78 27.12 18.95
C LYS A 669 -24.61 25.60 18.97
N ASP A 670 -25.21 24.89 18.03
CA ASP A 670 -25.17 23.44 17.97
C ASP A 670 -23.74 22.92 17.70
N CYS A 671 -22.97 23.58 16.83
CA CYS A 671 -21.57 23.24 16.59
C CYS A 671 -20.64 23.55 17.78
N LEU A 672 -20.89 24.67 18.49
CA LEU A 672 -20.14 24.98 19.72
C LEU A 672 -20.46 23.96 20.84
N ASP A 673 -21.72 23.55 20.97
CA ASP A 673 -22.12 22.51 21.91
C ASP A 673 -21.52 21.13 21.53
N ALA A 674 -21.47 20.80 20.23
CA ALA A 674 -20.80 19.60 19.74
C ALA A 674 -19.32 19.57 20.12
N TYR A 675 -18.62 20.70 20.01
CA TYR A 675 -17.23 20.82 20.41
C TYR A 675 -17.04 20.58 21.92
N GLU A 676 -17.85 21.20 22.78
CA GLU A 676 -17.79 20.96 24.23
C GLU A 676 -18.15 19.52 24.60
N TRP A 677 -19.14 18.91 23.94
CA TRP A 677 -19.47 17.49 24.13
C TRP A 677 -18.32 16.56 23.75
N VAL A 678 -17.66 16.80 22.60
CA VAL A 678 -16.46 16.05 22.18
C VAL A 678 -15.33 16.18 23.21
N ARG A 679 -15.19 17.36 23.83
CA ARG A 679 -14.15 17.65 24.81
C ARG A 679 -14.41 17.00 26.17
N LEU A 680 -15.66 17.04 26.63
CA LEU A 680 -16.01 16.74 28.02
C LEU A 680 -16.63 15.35 28.20
N GLU A 681 -17.46 14.89 27.26
CA GLU A 681 -18.32 13.73 27.44
C GLU A 681 -17.88 12.54 26.59
N LEU A 682 -17.55 12.76 25.31
CA LEU A 682 -17.18 11.70 24.37
C LEU A 682 -16.03 10.80 24.88
N PRO A 683 -14.96 11.31 25.53
CA PRO A 683 -13.91 10.45 26.09
C PRO A 683 -14.40 9.50 27.18
N GLY A 684 -15.47 9.84 27.89
CA GLY A 684 -16.13 8.96 28.84
C GLY A 684 -16.93 7.87 28.13
N LEU A 685 -17.70 8.25 27.11
CA LEU A 685 -18.53 7.34 26.32
C LEU A 685 -17.70 6.28 25.58
N LEU A 686 -16.55 6.67 25.04
CA LEU A 686 -15.67 5.75 24.30
C LEU A 686 -14.92 4.75 25.20
N LYS A 687 -14.84 4.99 26.52
CA LYS A 687 -14.28 3.99 27.46
C LYS A 687 -15.09 2.70 27.46
N GLU A 688 -16.41 2.79 27.28
CA GLU A 688 -17.30 1.62 27.21
C GLU A 688 -16.99 0.76 25.98
N GLU A 689 -16.56 1.41 24.89
CA GLU A 689 -16.10 0.75 23.66
C GLU A 689 -14.64 0.27 23.74
N GLY A 690 -13.96 0.50 24.86
CA GLY A 690 -12.55 0.16 25.04
C GLY A 690 -11.58 1.06 24.26
N VAL A 691 -12.03 2.25 23.85
CA VAL A 691 -11.22 3.26 23.15
C VAL A 691 -10.91 4.41 24.10
N ALA A 692 -9.62 4.73 24.22
CA ALA A 692 -9.18 5.85 25.03
C ALA A 692 -9.08 7.11 24.15
N ALA A 693 -9.94 8.11 24.38
CA ALA A 693 -9.88 9.41 23.70
C ALA A 693 -9.28 10.50 24.59
N ASP A 694 -8.72 11.54 23.98
CA ASP A 694 -8.20 12.72 24.66
C ASP A 694 -8.97 13.97 24.27
N GLY A 695 -9.93 14.38 25.10
CA GLY A 695 -10.71 15.59 24.88
C GLY A 695 -9.89 16.88 24.86
N SER A 696 -8.64 16.90 25.33
CA SER A 696 -7.78 18.10 25.26
C SER A 696 -7.05 18.27 23.93
N ARG A 697 -7.12 17.25 23.06
CA ARG A 697 -6.43 17.20 21.75
C ARG A 697 -7.46 17.09 20.64
N ILE A 698 -8.02 18.25 20.27
CA ILE A 698 -9.08 18.34 19.25
C ILE A 698 -8.60 19.22 18.09
N GLY A 699 -8.70 18.69 16.88
CA GLY A 699 -8.70 19.47 15.64
C GLY A 699 -10.12 19.62 15.10
N VAL A 700 -10.47 20.77 14.54
CA VAL A 700 -11.82 21.02 13.99
C VAL A 700 -11.72 21.38 12.51
N PHE A 701 -12.61 20.82 11.69
CA PHE A 701 -12.63 21.12 10.26
C PHE A 701 -14.03 21.07 9.67
N GLY A 702 -14.20 21.61 8.47
CA GLY A 702 -15.47 21.55 7.76
C GLY A 702 -15.35 21.95 6.30
N HIS A 703 -16.41 21.73 5.53
CA HIS A 703 -16.53 22.18 4.14
C HIS A 703 -17.56 23.29 4.02
N SER A 704 -17.30 24.33 3.23
CA SER A 704 -18.24 25.41 2.95
C SER A 704 -18.78 26.03 4.27
N CYS A 705 -20.10 26.12 4.47
CA CYS A 705 -20.66 26.60 5.74
C CYS A 705 -20.18 25.82 6.98
N GLY A 706 -19.78 24.55 6.85
CA GLY A 706 -19.17 23.78 7.93
C GLY A 706 -17.82 24.33 8.36
N ALA A 707 -16.99 24.81 7.42
CA ALA A 707 -15.75 25.52 7.73
C ALA A 707 -16.04 26.85 8.43
N THR A 708 -17.09 27.56 8.01
CA THR A 708 -17.58 28.76 8.71
C THR A 708 -17.96 28.45 10.16
N LEU A 709 -18.56 27.29 10.42
CA LEU A 709 -18.96 26.86 11.78
C LEU A 709 -17.77 26.33 12.62
N ALA A 710 -16.70 25.87 11.97
CA ALA A 710 -15.46 25.45 12.63
C ALA A 710 -14.71 26.65 13.24
N LEU A 711 -14.60 27.77 12.52
CA LEU A 711 -13.80 28.93 12.95
C LEU A 711 -14.22 29.55 14.30
N PRO A 712 -15.53 29.70 14.63
CA PRO A 712 -15.98 30.22 15.91
C PRO A 712 -15.53 29.43 17.14
N THR A 713 -15.18 28.15 16.99
CA THR A 713 -14.63 27.34 18.10
C THR A 713 -13.33 27.92 18.66
N ALA A 714 -12.60 28.73 17.89
CA ALA A 714 -11.41 29.48 18.33
C ALA A 714 -11.71 30.48 19.47
N SER A 715 -12.98 30.90 19.63
CA SER A 715 -13.41 31.86 20.65
C SER A 715 -13.71 31.22 22.00
N LEU A 716 -13.77 29.89 22.07
CA LEU A 716 -14.06 29.17 23.30
C LEU A 716 -12.89 29.27 24.30
N PRO A 717 -13.16 29.11 25.62
CA PRO A 717 -12.11 29.17 26.63
C PRO A 717 -10.99 28.12 26.43
N ASN A 718 -11.35 26.97 25.85
CA ASN A 718 -10.43 25.90 25.47
C ASN A 718 -10.55 25.68 23.95
N PRO A 719 -9.91 26.51 23.12
CA PRO A 719 -10.05 26.43 21.66
C PRO A 719 -9.39 25.14 21.12
N PRO A 720 -9.73 24.71 19.89
CA PRO A 720 -9.07 23.57 19.27
C PRO A 720 -7.58 23.84 19.05
N ARG A 721 -6.79 22.77 18.93
CA ARG A 721 -5.35 22.88 18.68
C ARG A 721 -5.03 23.29 17.25
N ALA A 722 -5.92 23.02 16.29
CA ALA A 722 -5.82 23.50 14.92
C ALA A 722 -7.19 23.49 14.23
N ILE A 723 -7.33 24.32 13.19
CA ILE A 723 -8.55 24.44 12.38
C ILE A 723 -8.21 24.25 10.90
N LEU A 724 -9.04 23.47 10.19
CA LEU A 724 -8.97 23.33 8.73
C LEU A 724 -10.25 23.88 8.08
N ASP A 725 -10.09 24.91 7.26
CA ASP A 725 -11.16 25.59 6.51
C ASP A 725 -11.09 25.18 5.03
N LEU A 726 -12.07 24.41 4.58
CA LEU A 726 -12.23 23.99 3.20
C LEU A 726 -13.30 24.87 2.57
N PHE A 727 -12.85 25.88 1.81
CA PHE A 727 -13.68 26.85 1.06
C PHE A 727 -14.85 27.45 1.86
N GLY A 728 -14.58 27.81 3.13
CA GLY A 728 -15.58 28.37 4.04
C GLY A 728 -15.98 29.81 3.75
N MET A 729 -17.25 30.13 4.02
CA MET A 729 -17.80 31.48 3.91
C MET A 729 -17.33 32.38 5.06
N LYS A 730 -17.10 33.66 4.77
CA LYS A 730 -16.58 34.69 5.70
C LYS A 730 -16.74 36.07 5.04
N TYR A 731 -16.69 37.15 5.83
CA TYR A 731 -16.94 38.52 5.35
C TYR A 731 -18.37 38.70 4.83
N PHE A 732 -19.35 38.40 5.68
CA PHE A 732 -20.78 38.31 5.31
C PHE A 732 -21.42 39.63 4.89
N GLU A 733 -20.82 40.78 5.20
CA GLU A 733 -21.28 42.08 4.70
C GLU A 733 -20.89 42.34 3.24
N ASP A 734 -20.02 41.51 2.65
CA ASP A 734 -19.57 41.71 1.27
C ASP A 734 -20.74 41.62 0.28
N PRO A 735 -20.88 42.59 -0.66
CA PRO A 735 -22.00 42.63 -1.60
C PRO A 735 -22.21 41.33 -2.39
N SER A 736 -21.17 40.52 -2.63
CA SER A 736 -21.29 39.29 -3.41
C SER A 736 -22.28 38.27 -2.81
N TYR A 737 -22.56 38.34 -1.50
CA TYR A 737 -23.56 37.48 -0.86
C TYR A 737 -24.99 38.01 -0.94
N HIS A 738 -25.17 39.28 -1.30
CA HIS A 738 -26.46 40.00 -1.30
C HIS A 738 -26.93 40.36 -2.71
N THR A 739 -26.08 40.20 -3.71
CA THR A 739 -26.41 40.41 -5.12
C THR A 739 -26.84 39.10 -5.79
N PRO A 740 -27.81 39.13 -6.73
CA PRO A 740 -28.18 37.96 -7.51
C PRO A 740 -26.97 37.30 -8.19
N SER A 741 -26.87 35.97 -8.07
CA SER A 741 -25.77 35.17 -8.61
C SER A 741 -26.06 34.66 -10.02
N THR A 742 -25.01 34.32 -10.77
CA THR A 742 -25.09 33.63 -12.08
C THR A 742 -25.42 32.13 -11.96
N THR A 743 -25.67 31.62 -10.76
CA THR A 743 -26.03 30.21 -10.52
C THR A 743 -27.28 29.81 -11.32
N LYS A 744 -27.16 28.71 -12.10
CA LYS A 744 -28.26 28.18 -12.91
C LYS A 744 -29.21 27.36 -12.03
N SER A 745 -30.49 27.72 -12.02
CA SER A 745 -31.59 26.92 -11.46
C SER A 745 -32.84 27.10 -12.32
N PRO A 746 -33.71 26.07 -12.42
CA PRO A 746 -35.03 26.21 -13.04
C PRO A 746 -35.89 27.22 -12.25
N PRO A 747 -36.99 27.72 -12.85
CA PRO A 747 -38.02 28.40 -12.07
C PRO A 747 -38.70 27.39 -11.12
N PHE A 748 -39.06 27.86 -9.93
CA PHE A 748 -39.74 27.07 -8.92
C PHE A 748 -41.11 27.68 -8.61
N ASP A 749 -42.07 26.83 -8.26
CA ASP A 749 -43.35 27.27 -7.73
C ASP A 749 -43.18 27.85 -6.31
N GLU A 750 -43.90 28.94 -6.00
CA GLU A 750 -43.73 29.67 -4.73
C GLU A 750 -44.25 28.85 -3.53
N GLU A 751 -45.40 28.17 -3.67
CA GLU A 751 -45.96 27.31 -2.62
C GLU A 751 -45.01 26.13 -2.32
N PHE A 752 -44.36 25.59 -3.36
CA PHE A 752 -43.32 24.58 -3.20
C PHE A 752 -42.13 25.08 -2.37
N LEU A 753 -41.63 26.29 -2.65
CA LEU A 753 -40.52 26.88 -1.88
C LEU A 753 -40.92 27.22 -0.44
N GLU A 754 -42.14 27.71 -0.22
CA GLU A 754 -42.66 28.05 1.12
C GLU A 754 -42.76 26.84 2.05
N THR A 755 -42.77 25.62 1.51
CA THR A 755 -42.79 24.37 2.28
C THR A 755 -41.63 24.30 3.29
N ILE A 756 -40.47 24.92 3.01
CA ILE A 756 -39.33 24.94 3.94
C ILE A 756 -39.66 25.61 5.28
N HIS A 757 -40.61 26.55 5.31
CA HIS A 757 -40.99 27.27 6.52
C HIS A 757 -41.92 26.45 7.43
N LYS A 758 -42.40 25.30 6.95
CA LYS A 758 -43.23 24.36 7.73
C LYS A 758 -42.41 23.36 8.54
N ASP A 759 -41.08 23.37 8.39
CA ASP A 759 -40.16 22.47 9.09
C ASP A 759 -39.98 22.89 10.56
N ILE A 760 -40.99 22.56 11.36
CA ILE A 760 -41.07 22.80 12.80
C ILE A 760 -41.37 21.45 13.49
N PRO A 761 -40.47 20.96 14.36
CA PRO A 761 -39.22 21.58 14.75
C PRO A 761 -38.15 21.57 13.61
N PRO A 762 -37.12 22.44 13.68
CA PRO A 762 -36.08 22.49 12.66
C PRO A 762 -35.35 21.14 12.49
N PRO A 763 -35.14 20.67 11.25
CA PRO A 763 -34.52 19.38 10.99
C PRO A 763 -33.02 19.44 11.28
N THR A 764 -32.43 18.31 11.67
CA THR A 764 -30.99 18.19 11.97
C THR A 764 -30.21 17.54 10.84
N SER A 765 -30.90 17.05 9.81
CA SER A 765 -30.32 16.51 8.59
C SER A 765 -31.20 16.87 7.40
N GLY A 766 -30.57 17.00 6.24
CA GLY A 766 -31.23 17.27 4.97
C GLY A 766 -30.50 16.59 3.82
N PRO A 767 -31.08 16.61 2.61
CA PRO A 767 -30.44 16.03 1.43
C PRO A 767 -29.06 16.68 1.17
N PRO A 768 -28.15 16.01 0.44
CA PRO A 768 -26.93 16.65 -0.01
C PRO A 768 -27.26 17.84 -0.93
N PRO A 769 -26.46 18.93 -0.91
CA PRO A 769 -26.65 20.05 -1.84
C PRO A 769 -26.46 19.62 -3.30
N MET A 770 -25.60 18.62 -3.55
CA MET A 770 -25.31 18.06 -4.86
C MET A 770 -25.35 16.53 -4.78
N GLY A 771 -26.24 15.89 -5.55
CA GLY A 771 -26.31 14.45 -5.71
C GLY A 771 -25.40 13.92 -6.84
N PRO A 772 -25.43 12.60 -7.13
CA PRO A 772 -24.67 11.97 -8.21
C PRO A 772 -24.88 12.65 -9.57
N ASN A 773 -26.11 13.07 -9.85
CA ASN A 773 -26.57 13.66 -11.12
C ASN A 773 -26.74 15.19 -11.05
N GLY A 774 -26.16 15.86 -10.05
CA GLY A 774 -26.36 17.28 -9.78
C GLY A 774 -27.39 17.54 -8.66
N PRO A 775 -27.87 18.79 -8.51
CA PRO A 775 -28.82 19.14 -7.45
C PRO A 775 -30.20 18.52 -7.70
N ASP A 776 -30.79 17.91 -6.67
CA ASP A 776 -32.14 17.37 -6.72
C ASP A 776 -33.17 18.47 -6.46
N PHE A 777 -33.62 19.11 -7.54
CA PHE A 777 -34.62 20.16 -7.50
C PHE A 777 -36.04 19.68 -7.20
N THR A 778 -36.28 18.37 -7.07
CA THR A 778 -37.56 17.83 -6.58
C THR A 778 -37.69 17.93 -5.06
N ASN A 779 -36.58 18.19 -4.35
CA ASN A 779 -36.58 18.47 -2.93
C ASN A 779 -36.71 19.97 -2.64
N TYR A 780 -37.73 20.34 -1.87
CA TYR A 780 -38.04 21.74 -1.57
C TYR A 780 -36.90 22.49 -0.85
N ARG A 781 -36.09 21.81 -0.02
CA ARG A 781 -34.95 22.45 0.67
C ARG A 781 -33.80 22.75 -0.28
N VAL A 782 -33.51 21.84 -1.21
CA VAL A 782 -32.50 22.06 -2.27
C VAL A 782 -32.96 23.15 -3.23
N ALA A 783 -34.22 23.10 -3.68
CA ALA A 783 -34.81 24.13 -4.52
C ALA A 783 -34.78 25.51 -3.86
N TRP A 784 -35.19 25.61 -2.59
CA TRP A 784 -35.15 26.85 -1.82
C TRP A 784 -33.73 27.39 -1.68
N MET A 785 -32.76 26.55 -1.33
CA MET A 785 -31.36 26.96 -1.18
C MET A 785 -30.82 27.57 -2.47
N PHE A 786 -30.96 26.87 -3.61
CA PHE A 786 -30.47 27.37 -4.89
C PHE A 786 -31.22 28.62 -5.37
N ASN A 787 -32.54 28.69 -5.13
CA ASN A 787 -33.31 29.89 -5.45
C ASN A 787 -32.85 31.10 -4.63
N ALA A 788 -32.66 30.94 -3.31
CA ALA A 788 -32.23 31.99 -2.41
C ALA A 788 -30.78 32.46 -2.69
N ILE A 789 -29.89 31.56 -3.11
CA ILE A 789 -28.54 31.90 -3.57
C ILE A 789 -28.62 32.70 -4.88
N LYS A 790 -29.42 32.23 -5.84
CA LYS A 790 -29.60 32.90 -7.14
C LYS A 790 -30.17 34.31 -6.99
N SER A 791 -31.11 34.53 -6.06
CA SER A 791 -31.69 35.85 -5.78
C SER A 791 -30.83 36.74 -4.89
N GLY A 792 -29.75 36.24 -4.29
CA GLY A 792 -28.96 36.98 -3.30
C GLY A 792 -29.68 37.20 -1.98
N THR A 793 -30.73 36.44 -1.67
CA THR A 793 -31.55 36.62 -0.46
C THR A 793 -31.24 35.59 0.64
N HIS A 794 -30.34 34.65 0.37
CA HIS A 794 -30.04 33.54 1.29
C HIS A 794 -29.58 34.00 2.68
N LEU A 795 -28.50 34.79 2.77
CA LEU A 795 -27.97 35.24 4.07
C LEU A 795 -29.01 36.04 4.86
N LYS A 796 -29.77 36.92 4.20
CA LYS A 796 -30.86 37.67 4.82
C LYS A 796 -31.94 36.75 5.42
N ALA A 797 -32.24 35.63 4.77
CA ALA A 797 -33.23 34.68 5.24
C ALA A 797 -32.74 33.85 6.45
N VAL A 798 -31.47 33.46 6.47
CA VAL A 798 -30.92 32.60 7.53
C VAL A 798 -30.33 33.41 8.72
N VAL A 799 -30.08 34.71 8.52
CA VAL A 799 -29.68 35.69 9.53
C VAL A 799 -30.79 36.75 9.66
N ALA A 800 -31.96 36.29 10.11
CA ALA A 800 -33.19 37.10 10.08
C ALA A 800 -33.12 38.43 10.85
N ASP A 801 -32.22 38.57 11.82
CA ASP A 801 -32.01 39.82 12.58
C ASP A 801 -30.99 40.78 11.95
N GLY A 802 -30.37 40.39 10.82
CA GLY A 802 -29.43 41.23 10.08
C GLY A 802 -28.06 41.43 10.75
N ASP A 803 -27.81 40.80 11.89
CA ASP A 803 -26.55 40.90 12.62
C ASP A 803 -25.52 39.90 12.07
N TYR A 804 -24.97 40.22 10.90
CA TYR A 804 -23.95 39.40 10.25
C TYR A 804 -22.66 39.31 11.07
N ALA A 805 -22.27 40.41 11.73
CA ALA A 805 -21.04 40.48 12.54
C ALA A 805 -21.03 39.44 13.67
N ARG A 806 -22.19 39.08 14.21
CA ARG A 806 -22.31 38.06 15.27
C ARG A 806 -22.01 36.63 14.81
N ILE A 807 -22.19 36.33 13.53
CA ILE A 807 -21.94 34.98 12.99
C ILE A 807 -20.75 34.91 12.03
N ASP A 808 -20.22 36.05 11.60
CA ASP A 808 -19.08 36.10 10.68
C ASP A 808 -17.79 35.74 11.40
N PRO A 809 -17.10 34.64 11.02
CA PRO A 809 -15.87 34.25 11.67
C PRO A 809 -14.73 35.26 11.44
N ALA A 810 -14.80 36.10 10.40
CA ALA A 810 -13.79 37.15 10.18
C ALA A 810 -13.77 38.18 11.31
N SER A 811 -14.89 38.38 12.02
CA SER A 811 -14.96 39.25 13.20
C SER A 811 -14.04 38.78 14.33
N LEU A 812 -13.67 37.50 14.36
CA LEU A 812 -12.86 36.89 15.40
C LEU A 812 -11.36 37.07 15.16
N PHE A 813 -10.92 37.15 13.90
CA PHE A 813 -9.50 37.24 13.53
C PHE A 813 -8.84 38.46 14.18
N ALA A 814 -9.58 39.57 14.27
CA ALA A 814 -9.12 40.80 14.90
C ALA A 814 -9.27 40.80 16.44
N ARG A 815 -10.19 40.02 17.00
CA ARG A 815 -10.61 40.12 18.41
C ARG A 815 -9.88 39.11 19.31
N ILE A 816 -9.52 37.95 18.79
CA ILE A 816 -8.89 36.88 19.57
C ILE A 816 -7.37 37.08 19.57
N LYS A 817 -6.78 37.07 20.77
CA LYS A 817 -5.33 37.31 20.95
C LYS A 817 -4.46 36.14 20.48
N SER A 818 -4.96 34.91 20.60
CA SER A 818 -4.24 33.68 20.23
C SER A 818 -5.19 32.77 19.46
N PHE A 819 -5.28 32.98 18.15
CA PHE A 819 -6.09 32.14 17.26
C PHE A 819 -5.36 30.81 17.00
N PRO A 820 -6.06 29.66 16.91
CA PRO A 820 -5.43 28.38 16.60
C PRO A 820 -4.71 28.39 15.23
N PRO A 821 -3.63 27.61 15.07
CA PRO A 821 -3.07 27.30 13.75
C PRO A 821 -4.17 26.92 12.76
N THR A 822 -4.18 27.57 11.60
CA THR A 822 -5.28 27.44 10.64
C THR A 822 -4.78 27.14 9.22
N TYR A 823 -5.38 26.15 8.57
CA TYR A 823 -5.05 25.78 7.19
C TYR A 823 -6.24 26.02 6.28
N PHE A 824 -6.03 26.70 5.16
CA PHE A 824 -7.08 27.01 4.18
C PHE A 824 -6.85 26.25 2.87
N ILE A 825 -7.92 25.68 2.32
CA ILE A 825 -7.97 25.17 0.94
C ILE A 825 -9.11 25.87 0.19
N HIS A 826 -8.85 26.38 -1.01
CA HIS A 826 -9.87 27.06 -1.83
C HIS A 826 -9.62 26.88 -3.32
N GLY A 827 -10.67 26.73 -4.13
CA GLY A 827 -10.56 26.70 -5.60
C GLY A 827 -10.64 28.11 -6.22
N THR A 828 -9.81 28.41 -7.22
CA THR A 828 -9.80 29.76 -7.85
C THR A 828 -11.02 30.03 -8.74
N ALA A 829 -11.74 29.00 -9.15
CA ALA A 829 -12.96 29.08 -9.96
C ALA A 829 -14.24 28.84 -9.14
N ASP A 830 -14.17 28.97 -7.81
CA ASP A 830 -15.34 28.87 -6.94
C ASP A 830 -16.32 30.03 -7.20
N THR A 831 -17.50 29.70 -7.71
CA THR A 831 -18.56 30.66 -8.04
C THR A 831 -19.56 30.90 -6.90
N LEU A 832 -19.46 30.15 -5.80
CA LEU A 832 -20.35 30.29 -4.64
C LEU A 832 -19.68 31.05 -3.50
N VAL A 833 -18.40 30.78 -3.26
CA VAL A 833 -17.58 31.48 -2.27
C VAL A 833 -16.32 31.98 -2.98
N PRO A 834 -16.18 33.30 -3.17
CA PRO A 834 -14.97 33.86 -3.78
C PRO A 834 -13.68 33.48 -3.04
N ALA A 835 -12.69 32.94 -3.76
CA ALA A 835 -11.39 32.55 -3.19
C ALA A 835 -10.66 33.70 -2.45
N ARG A 836 -10.92 34.96 -2.86
CA ARG A 836 -10.40 36.17 -2.20
C ARG A 836 -10.71 36.24 -0.71
N PHE A 837 -11.76 35.57 -0.25
CA PHE A 837 -12.08 35.50 1.17
C PHE A 837 -11.12 34.61 1.96
N SER A 838 -10.68 33.47 1.42
CA SER A 838 -9.60 32.68 2.05
C SER A 838 -8.25 33.39 1.95
N GLU A 839 -7.97 34.10 0.84
CA GLU A 839 -6.75 34.92 0.72
C GLU A 839 -6.70 36.07 1.73
N THR A 840 -7.83 36.72 1.98
CA THR A 840 -7.92 37.82 2.97
C THR A 840 -7.80 37.27 4.39
N ALA A 841 -8.49 36.17 4.71
CA ALA A 841 -8.38 35.52 6.03
C ALA A 841 -6.96 35.04 6.32
N TYR A 842 -6.29 34.44 5.33
CA TYR A 842 -4.89 34.07 5.42
C TYR A 842 -4.00 35.27 5.77
N ARG A 843 -4.18 36.41 5.08
CA ARG A 843 -3.42 37.64 5.37
C ARG A 843 -3.74 38.20 6.76
N ASP A 844 -5.01 38.24 7.15
CA ASP A 844 -5.46 38.76 8.45
C ASP A 844 -4.84 37.96 9.60
N LEU A 845 -4.90 36.63 9.55
CA LEU A 845 -4.33 35.75 10.58
C LEU A 845 -2.79 35.78 10.57
N LYS A 846 -2.16 35.69 9.39
CA LYS A 846 -0.69 35.68 9.28
C LYS A 846 -0.06 36.99 9.73
N SER A 847 -0.72 38.14 9.48
CA SER A 847 -0.28 39.46 9.96
C SER A 847 -0.23 39.56 11.50
N ARG A 848 -0.92 38.66 12.19
CA ARG A 848 -1.00 38.58 13.65
C ARG A 848 -0.09 37.51 14.26
N GLY A 849 0.73 36.88 13.43
CA GLY A 849 1.64 35.81 13.87
C GLY A 849 0.96 34.48 14.15
N VAL A 850 -0.28 34.28 13.67
CA VAL A 850 -0.93 32.97 13.70
C VAL A 850 -0.24 32.10 12.65
N GLU A 851 0.08 30.85 13.00
CA GLU A 851 0.56 29.87 12.04
C GLU A 851 -0.56 29.57 11.05
N THR A 852 -0.34 29.94 9.79
CA THR A 852 -1.41 29.91 8.79
C THR A 852 -0.86 29.56 7.41
N GLU A 853 -1.51 28.59 6.79
CA GLU A 853 -1.22 28.09 5.44
C GLU A 853 -2.45 28.24 4.54
N LEU A 854 -2.20 28.48 3.25
CA LEU A 854 -3.25 28.61 2.24
C LEU A 854 -2.83 27.89 0.97
N VAL A 855 -3.71 27.02 0.46
CA VAL A 855 -3.59 26.40 -0.85
C VAL A 855 -4.74 26.85 -1.73
N LEU A 856 -4.40 27.54 -2.82
CA LEU A 856 -5.33 27.84 -3.90
C LEU A 856 -5.19 26.79 -5.00
N ILE A 857 -6.31 26.22 -5.43
CA ILE A 857 -6.36 25.20 -6.46
C ILE A 857 -6.83 25.85 -7.75
N GLU A 858 -5.91 25.99 -8.69
CA GLU A 858 -6.18 26.64 -9.96
C GLU A 858 -7.28 25.91 -10.75
N GLY A 859 -8.31 26.65 -11.18
CA GLY A 859 -9.49 26.10 -11.86
C GLY A 859 -10.44 25.29 -10.98
N GLY A 860 -10.16 25.14 -9.67
CA GLY A 860 -11.03 24.41 -8.75
C GLY A 860 -12.35 25.16 -8.48
N GLY A 861 -13.48 24.46 -8.58
CA GLY A 861 -14.81 25.00 -8.24
C GLY A 861 -15.21 24.77 -6.78
N HIS A 862 -16.44 25.13 -6.41
CA HIS A 862 -16.98 24.84 -5.07
C HIS A 862 -17.14 23.33 -4.84
N GLY A 863 -16.77 22.82 -3.67
CA GLY A 863 -16.88 21.38 -3.36
C GLY A 863 -15.93 20.51 -4.18
N LEU A 864 -14.77 21.04 -4.56
CA LEU A 864 -13.73 20.40 -5.39
C LEU A 864 -13.21 19.05 -4.86
N ASP A 865 -13.45 18.74 -3.59
CA ASP A 865 -13.06 17.50 -2.91
C ASP A 865 -14.26 16.66 -2.46
N ALA A 866 -15.50 17.04 -2.80
CA ALA A 866 -16.71 16.34 -2.36
C ALA A 866 -16.77 14.86 -2.83
N ARG A 867 -16.01 14.50 -3.86
CA ARG A 867 -15.87 13.12 -4.36
C ARG A 867 -14.43 12.62 -4.36
N VAL A 868 -13.54 13.27 -3.59
CA VAL A 868 -12.11 12.94 -3.57
C VAL A 868 -11.89 11.45 -3.34
N GLN A 869 -11.12 10.84 -4.23
CA GLN A 869 -10.63 9.48 -4.13
C GLN A 869 -9.10 9.50 -3.99
N PRO A 870 -8.50 8.46 -3.38
CA PRO A 870 -7.05 8.31 -3.42
C PRO A 870 -6.51 8.35 -4.85
N GLY A 871 -5.45 9.12 -5.07
CA GLY A 871 -4.85 9.31 -6.39
C GLY A 871 -5.37 10.54 -7.16
N ASP A 872 -6.46 11.17 -6.74
CA ASP A 872 -6.86 12.47 -7.29
C ASP A 872 -5.83 13.55 -6.93
N SER A 873 -5.59 14.53 -7.82
CA SER A 873 -4.67 15.65 -7.54
C SER A 873 -5.02 16.41 -6.26
N ILE A 874 -6.31 16.52 -5.97
CA ILE A 874 -6.83 17.14 -4.74
C ILE A 874 -6.55 16.29 -3.50
N ALA A 875 -6.44 14.96 -3.61
CA ALA A 875 -6.14 14.08 -2.48
C ALA A 875 -4.78 14.40 -1.84
N GLY A 876 -3.77 14.74 -2.64
CA GLY A 876 -2.45 15.14 -2.12
C GLY A 876 -2.46 16.49 -1.41
N VAL A 877 -3.35 17.41 -1.81
CA VAL A 877 -3.55 18.70 -1.14
C VAL A 877 -4.29 18.51 0.18
N VAL A 878 -5.35 17.70 0.17
CA VAL A 878 -6.10 17.32 1.38
C VAL A 878 -5.18 16.60 2.37
N GLU A 879 -4.36 15.66 1.91
CA GLU A 879 -3.41 14.93 2.76
C GLU A 879 -2.47 15.88 3.53
N LYS A 880 -1.95 16.92 2.87
CA LYS A 880 -1.12 17.94 3.55
C LYS A 880 -1.89 18.69 4.63
N ALA A 881 -3.15 19.02 4.37
CA ALA A 881 -4.01 19.67 5.36
C ALA A 881 -4.32 18.74 6.56
N LEU A 882 -4.55 17.45 6.33
CA LEU A 882 -4.75 16.48 7.41
C LEU A 882 -3.46 16.24 8.21
N GLN A 883 -2.30 16.28 7.56
CA GLN A 883 -1.01 16.23 8.24
C GLN A 883 -0.73 17.49 9.08
N PHE A 884 -1.14 18.67 8.61
CA PHE A 884 -1.12 19.89 9.41
C PHE A 884 -1.97 19.74 10.68
N LEU A 885 -3.19 19.21 10.54
CA LEU A 885 -4.05 18.90 11.68
C LEU A 885 -3.37 17.92 12.64
N ARG A 886 -2.74 16.86 12.13
CA ARG A 886 -1.97 15.89 12.93
C ARG A 886 -0.84 16.57 13.70
N ALA A 887 -0.01 17.37 13.04
CA ALA A 887 1.15 18.00 13.64
C ALA A 887 0.79 18.84 14.88
N HIS A 888 -0.28 19.63 14.79
CA HIS A 888 -0.68 20.51 15.91
C HIS A 888 -1.52 19.82 16.98
N VAL A 889 -2.22 18.74 16.65
CA VAL A 889 -3.11 18.09 17.62
C VAL A 889 -2.37 17.03 18.44
N TYR A 890 -1.32 16.40 17.90
CA TYR A 890 -0.56 15.35 18.59
C TYR A 890 0.44 15.88 19.62
N ASP A 891 1.12 16.98 19.30
CA ASP A 891 2.03 17.71 20.20
C ASP A 891 1.22 18.50 21.22
#